data_AF-A0A2G4FQZ4-F1
#
_entry.id   AF-A0A2G4FQZ4-F1
#
_cell.length_a   1.000
_cell.length_b   1.000
_cell.length_c   1.000
_cell.angle_alpha   90.00
_cell.angle_beta   90.00
_cell.angle_gamma   90.00
#
_symmetry.space_group_name_H-M   'P 1'
#
loop_
_entity.id
_entity.type
_entity.pdbx_description
1 polymer ?
#
loop_
_entity_poly.entity_id
_entity_poly.type
_entity_poly.pdbx_seq_one_letter_code
_entity_poly.pdbx_strand_id
1 'polypeptide(L)'
;MFEIRIQNIKQVFGRLIGAKFHKVRFLTQQHQKLLSSFLLAFVALLCGGQNLLAQGNLIRNGDFQDDWITYIPELKNHHWNYTTEVFNRRDYNPDAWKITGSWEWRDADKPRGQRKLILNSPSKATQTVNWIAIHNPKKLAGWPDAGGYPSVTPVHSSKPLSLVRDLTFSAKIAGKEIPKDAVSLLVSWSNVASNEPSTAKSSIATVKIPLPEGTYANKTVEVKLTAASWLEIAMKEKTFATLGAMIPMGVVCEIEYGTGKTGSVELLETSLVEPGPVSPNLFKNGDFETDNIGYPLGWSKPQRFRYFPPGIYYIFNTWHNSNSDNRGTVAVDHLAPYSGKSCLQMNVPTGDETCVISEPIALNQKEPRLVEVSAWIKTHQLCMLQLDAEDENGQRLNGFNYIHKNPLSFGNSDWRQIRQVFSSSTPLKSIRLKLCARGMNGYTLGGTGHQPQQNALGIVWWDDVKVFEPESSAQDLSARGVVPISKTPISIAAHLSNLDLGEQLLGINHISAQIKNPGPDADFYLQMQWADGTKAAPIISSPIRVGKIKTAPVSIAYNLSDGGKAYHEKPFVLSLLDAKKVVIASSNYSVSTWTVPIDLELGSLYMQPTQKQFVRVNFGLTNSEMTRIKELKLDVIEKVSGKVLKSFTLPANPDAISNQRSKIPFGVLDDLRNMLITDLDVSFLPLQPFDNPQRNWIVRASAISLDGKPSWTVDSSSFCRLAHDAPQPAIESAKINEFGDFLINGKPWMPWGVAYGHNPVYDGPAESGKYYDLSNLKPWGLYDRYGGNLKSRELWDTNCERHVEIPKFYTQVQLEALWKQGLYTSTAFMPPKAKPWPADHLKYLRTAPMVASVSPGPEETFAYFTPMTQKQLDDVKADVDLLRQATGK
;
A
#
# COMPACT_ATOMS: atom_id res chain seq x y z
N MET A 1 -8.97 25.55 -48.43
CA MET A 1 -8.73 24.18 -48.97
C MET A 1 -9.78 23.15 -48.53
N PHE A 2 -10.61 23.42 -47.52
CA PHE A 2 -11.67 22.53 -47.03
C PHE A 2 -12.99 22.60 -47.85
N GLU A 3 -13.32 23.77 -48.42
CA GLU A 3 -14.53 23.95 -49.24
C GLU A 3 -14.47 23.26 -50.62
N ILE A 4 -13.28 23.16 -51.21
CA ILE A 4 -13.08 22.54 -52.53
C ILE A 4 -13.28 21.01 -52.48
N ARG A 5 -13.01 20.37 -51.34
CA ARG A 5 -13.25 18.91 -51.17
C ARG A 5 -14.73 18.57 -50.98
N ILE A 6 -15.54 19.48 -50.42
CA ILE A 6 -16.99 19.27 -50.25
C ILE A 6 -17.73 19.39 -51.59
N GLN A 7 -17.29 20.27 -52.49
CA GLN A 7 -17.87 20.36 -53.84
C GLN A 7 -17.56 19.13 -54.69
N ASN A 8 -16.34 18.58 -54.62
CA ASN A 8 -15.97 17.36 -55.36
C ASN A 8 -16.74 16.12 -54.88
N ILE A 9 -17.00 15.99 -53.57
CA ILE A 9 -17.81 14.89 -53.02
C ILE A 9 -19.28 15.01 -53.47
N LYS A 10 -19.85 16.22 -53.50
CA LYS A 10 -21.22 16.46 -54.03
C LYS A 10 -21.32 16.14 -55.53
N GLN A 11 -20.29 16.42 -56.32
CA GLN A 11 -20.29 16.17 -57.76
C GLN A 11 -20.16 14.67 -58.10
N VAL A 12 -19.38 13.92 -57.31
CA VAL A 12 -19.25 12.45 -57.45
C VAL A 12 -20.51 11.72 -56.98
N PHE A 13 -21.13 12.16 -55.88
CA PHE A 13 -22.40 11.59 -55.41
C PHE A 13 -23.58 11.92 -56.33
N GLY A 14 -23.61 13.12 -56.93
CA GLY A 14 -24.63 13.50 -57.91
C GLY A 14 -24.62 12.61 -59.17
N ARG A 15 -23.43 12.18 -59.62
CA ARG A 15 -23.29 11.26 -60.77
C ARG A 15 -23.68 9.81 -60.43
N LEU A 16 -23.46 9.36 -59.20
CA LEU A 16 -23.83 8.01 -58.74
C LEU A 16 -25.34 7.86 -58.52
N ILE A 17 -26.04 8.93 -58.10
CA ILE A 17 -27.50 8.94 -57.91
C ILE A 17 -28.22 9.07 -59.26
N GLY A 18 -27.66 9.79 -60.23
CA GLY A 18 -28.23 9.93 -61.59
C GLY A 18 -28.22 8.65 -62.44
N ALA A 19 -27.31 7.70 -62.17
CA ALA A 19 -27.10 6.53 -63.01
C ALA A 19 -27.95 5.29 -62.64
N LYS A 20 -28.66 5.28 -61.50
CA LYS A 20 -29.43 4.10 -61.05
C LYS A 20 -30.93 4.32 -60.76
N PHE A 21 -31.48 5.52 -61.00
CA PHE A 21 -32.90 5.82 -60.71
C PHE A 21 -33.75 6.18 -61.95
N HIS A 22 -33.54 5.50 -63.08
CA HIS A 22 -34.45 5.61 -64.23
C HIS A 22 -35.68 4.67 -64.20
N LYS A 23 -35.97 4.01 -63.07
CA LYS A 23 -37.16 3.13 -62.94
C LYS A 23 -37.84 3.19 -61.56
N VAL A 24 -38.19 4.37 -61.07
CA VAL A 24 -39.35 4.52 -60.15
C VAL A 24 -39.96 5.90 -60.36
N ARG A 25 -41.03 5.99 -61.16
CA ARG A 25 -41.92 7.17 -61.16
C ARG A 25 -42.93 6.97 -60.02
N PHE A 26 -43.22 8.06 -59.32
CA PHE A 26 -44.16 8.21 -58.18
C PHE A 26 -43.59 7.91 -56.79
N LEU A 27 -42.84 8.89 -56.25
CA LEU A 27 -42.77 9.14 -54.81
C LEU A 27 -43.16 10.61 -54.59
N THR A 28 -44.27 10.85 -53.90
CA THR A 28 -44.76 12.20 -53.57
C THR A 28 -43.76 12.94 -52.68
N GLN A 29 -43.84 14.28 -52.65
CA GLN A 29 -42.92 15.17 -51.90
C GLN A 29 -42.78 14.79 -50.41
N GLN A 30 -43.79 14.14 -49.84
CA GLN A 30 -43.81 13.64 -48.46
C GLN A 30 -42.90 12.41 -48.28
N HIS A 31 -42.80 11.53 -49.29
CA HIS A 31 -41.90 10.38 -49.27
C HIS A 31 -40.44 10.77 -49.49
N GLN A 32 -40.17 11.84 -50.24
CA GLN A 32 -38.81 12.40 -50.36
C GLN A 32 -38.34 13.02 -49.04
N LYS A 33 -39.23 13.71 -48.31
CA LYS A 33 -38.92 14.18 -46.95
C LYS A 33 -38.69 13.01 -45.99
N LEU A 34 -39.51 11.95 -46.05
CA LEU A 34 -39.33 10.76 -45.22
C LEU A 34 -38.01 10.04 -45.52
N LEU A 35 -37.62 9.88 -46.80
CA LEU A 35 -36.34 9.29 -47.19
C LEU A 35 -35.15 10.17 -46.79
N SER A 36 -35.27 11.49 -46.88
CA SER A 36 -34.22 12.43 -46.46
C SER A 36 -34.03 12.41 -44.94
N SER A 37 -35.12 12.34 -44.18
CA SER A 37 -35.10 12.16 -42.72
C SER A 37 -34.59 10.77 -42.33
N PHE A 38 -34.92 9.71 -43.08
CA PHE A 38 -34.37 8.37 -42.88
C PHE A 38 -32.88 8.33 -43.20
N LEU A 39 -32.41 9.00 -44.26
CA LEU A 39 -31.00 9.03 -44.63
C LEU A 39 -30.19 9.90 -43.66
N LEU A 40 -30.74 11.02 -43.15
CA LEU A 40 -30.12 11.78 -42.06
C LEU A 40 -30.13 11.02 -40.73
N ALA A 41 -31.19 10.28 -40.43
CA ALA A 41 -31.24 9.40 -39.25
C ALA A 41 -30.28 8.22 -39.41
N PHE A 42 -30.10 7.67 -40.62
CA PHE A 42 -29.19 6.57 -40.90
C PHE A 42 -27.73 7.04 -40.91
N VAL A 43 -27.43 8.26 -41.38
CA VAL A 43 -26.12 8.90 -41.25
C VAL A 43 -25.86 9.34 -39.80
N ALA A 44 -26.88 9.78 -39.04
CA ALA A 44 -26.76 10.02 -37.60
C ALA A 44 -26.61 8.71 -36.81
N LEU A 45 -27.15 7.58 -37.27
CA LEU A 45 -26.87 6.24 -36.71
C LEU A 45 -25.49 5.72 -37.11
N LEU A 46 -25.00 6.02 -38.32
CA LEU A 46 -23.67 5.62 -38.80
C LEU A 46 -22.54 6.52 -38.29
N CYS A 47 -22.82 7.78 -37.95
CA CYS A 47 -21.87 8.75 -37.38
C CYS A 47 -22.06 8.99 -35.88
N GLY A 48 -23.17 8.56 -35.28
CA GLY A 48 -23.47 8.66 -33.85
C GLY A 48 -23.36 7.34 -33.09
N GLY A 49 -22.96 6.25 -33.76
CA GLY A 49 -22.82 4.92 -33.19
C GLY A 49 -21.38 4.46 -32.92
N GLN A 50 -20.37 5.32 -33.14
CA GLN A 50 -18.98 5.00 -32.83
C GLN A 50 -18.50 5.92 -31.70
N ASN A 51 -18.08 5.31 -30.59
CA ASN A 51 -17.58 5.91 -29.34
C ASN A 51 -18.58 6.11 -28.18
N LEU A 52 -19.49 5.16 -27.98
CA LEU A 52 -19.78 4.68 -26.61
C LEU A 52 -18.87 3.48 -26.32
N LEU A 53 -17.57 3.60 -26.63
CA LEU A 53 -16.56 2.83 -25.92
C LEU A 53 -16.61 3.38 -24.51
N ALA A 54 -17.00 2.56 -23.54
CA ALA A 54 -16.95 2.91 -22.13
C ALA A 54 -15.56 3.49 -21.83
N GLN A 55 -15.52 4.81 -21.59
CA GLN A 55 -14.27 5.51 -21.30
C GLN A 55 -13.84 5.11 -19.90
N GLY A 56 -12.62 4.59 -19.78
CA GLY A 56 -12.13 4.03 -18.53
C GLY A 56 -11.60 5.05 -17.56
N ASN A 57 -11.99 4.89 -16.30
CA ASN A 57 -11.48 5.74 -15.24
C ASN A 57 -10.01 5.41 -14.97
N LEU A 58 -9.12 6.37 -15.21
CA LEU A 58 -7.68 6.26 -14.94
C LEU A 58 -7.31 6.67 -13.51
N ILE A 59 -8.24 7.29 -12.77
CA ILE A 59 -8.06 7.61 -11.35
C ILE A 59 -7.99 6.33 -10.53
N ARG A 60 -7.08 6.32 -9.57
CA ARG A 60 -6.96 5.32 -8.50
C ARG A 60 -7.87 5.75 -7.35
N ASN A 61 -8.66 4.84 -6.77
CA ASN A 61 -9.54 5.15 -5.63
C ASN A 61 -10.43 6.38 -5.91
N GLY A 62 -11.15 6.35 -7.03
CA GLY A 62 -11.96 7.48 -7.48
C GLY A 62 -13.13 7.80 -6.55
N ASP A 63 -13.59 6.83 -5.77
CA ASP A 63 -14.70 6.92 -4.81
C ASP A 63 -14.29 7.34 -3.40
N PHE A 64 -12.98 7.55 -3.17
CA PHE A 64 -12.43 7.96 -1.87
C PHE A 64 -12.93 7.07 -0.73
N GLN A 65 -13.07 5.77 -0.95
CA GLN A 65 -13.56 4.83 0.08
C GLN A 65 -12.43 4.07 0.74
N ASP A 66 -11.33 3.88 0.02
CA ASP A 66 -10.19 3.16 0.56
C ASP A 66 -9.26 4.13 1.28
N ASP A 67 -9.31 4.06 2.59
CA ASP A 67 -8.16 4.23 3.46
C ASP A 67 -7.94 2.81 3.94
N TRP A 68 -7.04 2.09 3.27
CA TRP A 68 -6.69 0.74 3.64
C TRP A 68 -6.03 0.80 4.99
N ILE A 69 -6.86 0.78 6.04
CA ILE A 69 -6.72 -0.03 7.24
C ILE A 69 -5.37 -0.76 7.25
N THR A 70 -4.33 -0.04 7.67
CA THR A 70 -3.54 -0.24 8.90
C THR A 70 -3.11 -1.66 9.30
N TYR A 71 -3.43 -2.66 8.50
CA TYR A 71 -2.90 -4.01 8.53
C TYR A 71 -1.42 -4.08 8.18
N ILE A 72 -0.73 -2.94 8.09
CA ILE A 72 0.71 -2.86 8.11
C ILE A 72 1.16 -2.27 9.46
N PRO A 73 1.41 -3.09 10.49
CA PRO A 73 2.55 -2.86 11.37
C PRO A 73 3.85 -2.98 10.56
N GLU A 74 4.87 -2.25 10.99
CA GLU A 74 6.19 -2.07 10.38
C GLU A 74 6.78 -3.27 9.63
N LEU A 75 7.25 -3.04 8.39
CA LEU A 75 8.33 -3.86 7.82
C LEU A 75 9.64 -3.45 8.51
N LYS A 76 9.92 -4.07 9.66
CA LYS A 76 11.13 -3.81 10.47
C LYS A 76 12.28 -4.78 10.23
N ASN A 77 12.47 -5.22 8.99
CA ASN A 77 13.61 -6.07 8.63
C ASN A 77 14.62 -5.31 7.77
N HIS A 78 15.71 -4.88 8.41
CA HIS A 78 16.99 -4.42 7.88
C HIS A 78 17.07 -3.08 7.09
N HIS A 79 18.10 -2.32 7.46
CA HIS A 79 18.40 -0.93 7.10
C HIS A 79 18.87 -0.68 5.66
N TRP A 80 18.62 -1.57 4.71
CA TRP A 80 19.03 -1.39 3.31
C TRP A 80 17.82 -1.33 2.34
N ASN A 81 16.59 -1.36 2.87
CA ASN A 81 15.41 -0.88 2.16
C ASN A 81 15.43 0.66 2.13
N TYR A 82 16.10 1.26 1.16
CA TYR A 82 16.26 2.72 1.08
C TYR A 82 15.07 3.50 0.50
N THR A 83 13.86 2.96 0.63
CA THR A 83 12.61 3.71 0.56
C THR A 83 11.76 3.30 1.77
N THR A 84 12.14 3.81 2.95
CA THR A 84 11.64 3.39 4.27
C THR A 84 10.24 3.90 4.65
N GLU A 85 9.38 4.28 3.71
CA GLU A 85 8.09 4.88 4.06
C GLU A 85 6.93 4.32 3.22
N VAL A 86 6.55 3.07 3.45
CA VAL A 86 5.19 2.61 3.15
C VAL A 86 4.48 2.52 4.51
N PHE A 87 3.96 3.66 4.93
CA PHE A 87 3.14 3.77 6.13
C PHE A 87 1.68 3.87 5.69
N ASN A 88 0.79 3.08 6.29
CA ASN A 88 -0.50 3.68 6.59
C ASN A 88 -0.22 4.65 7.74
N ARG A 89 -0.14 5.94 7.40
CA ARG A 89 -0.12 7.01 8.40
C ARG A 89 -1.56 7.30 8.74
N ARG A 90 -1.78 7.63 10.00
CA ARG A 90 -2.91 8.47 10.39
C ARG A 90 -2.98 9.83 9.67
N ASP A 91 -2.10 10.20 8.73
CA ASP A 91 -2.53 11.11 7.67
C ASP A 91 -3.48 10.31 6.76
N TYR A 92 -4.70 10.09 7.27
CA TYR A 92 -5.77 9.15 6.83
C TYR A 92 -6.29 9.40 5.40
N ASN A 93 -5.46 9.97 4.53
CA ASN A 93 -5.81 10.30 3.18
C ASN A 93 -6.35 9.06 2.48
N PRO A 94 -7.44 9.17 1.70
CA PRO A 94 -7.81 8.10 0.79
C PRO A 94 -6.59 7.71 -0.05
N ASP A 95 -6.35 6.41 -0.18
CA ASP A 95 -5.19 5.87 -0.87
C ASP A 95 -5.06 6.47 -2.28
N ALA A 96 -3.80 6.70 -2.69
CA ALA A 96 -3.42 7.38 -3.93
C ALA A 96 -3.80 8.87 -4.05
N TRP A 97 -4.45 9.47 -3.04
CA TRP A 97 -4.70 10.91 -2.97
C TRP A 97 -3.77 11.57 -1.94
N LYS A 98 -3.18 12.71 -2.32
CA LYS A 98 -2.51 13.60 -1.38
C LYS A 98 -3.52 14.67 -0.97
N ILE A 99 -3.89 14.72 0.31
CA ILE A 99 -4.75 15.79 0.83
C ILE A 99 -3.98 16.66 1.82
N THR A 100 -4.08 17.97 1.65
CA THR A 100 -3.41 18.97 2.50
C THR A 100 -4.42 20.03 2.93
N GLY A 101 -4.14 20.71 4.04
CA GLY A 101 -5.02 21.73 4.60
C GLY A 101 -6.11 21.14 5.52
N SER A 102 -7.28 21.79 5.57
CA SER A 102 -8.41 21.47 6.44
C SER A 102 -9.35 20.47 5.76
N TRP A 103 -9.33 19.23 6.22
CA TRP A 103 -10.21 18.17 5.77
C TRP A 103 -10.51 17.20 6.92
N GLU A 104 -11.58 16.43 6.80
CA GLU A 104 -11.98 15.43 7.79
C GLU A 104 -12.66 14.22 7.13
N TRP A 105 -12.58 13.08 7.81
CA TRP A 105 -13.52 11.99 7.57
C TRP A 105 -14.72 12.16 8.47
N ARG A 106 -15.91 12.14 7.88
CA ARG A 106 -17.14 11.81 8.60
C ARG A 106 -17.36 10.31 8.49
N ASP A 107 -17.68 9.67 9.62
CA ASP A 107 -17.94 8.24 9.72
C ASP A 107 -16.72 7.34 9.36
N ALA A 108 -15.51 7.76 9.70
CA ALA A 108 -14.25 7.06 9.39
C ALA A 108 -14.20 5.59 9.84
N ASP A 109 -14.87 5.28 10.96
CA ASP A 109 -14.94 3.97 11.59
C ASP A 109 -15.97 3.03 10.94
N LYS A 110 -16.83 3.55 10.05
CA LYS A 110 -17.83 2.73 9.36
C LYS A 110 -17.18 1.85 8.28
N PRO A 111 -17.89 0.77 7.87
CA PRO A 111 -17.49 -0.02 6.72
C PRO A 111 -17.27 0.84 5.47
N ARG A 112 -16.46 0.32 4.54
CA ARG A 112 -16.24 0.91 3.21
C ARG A 112 -17.59 1.17 2.52
N GLY A 113 -17.66 2.25 1.73
CA GLY A 113 -18.90 2.73 1.10
C GLY A 113 -19.77 3.63 1.99
N GLN A 114 -19.47 3.72 3.30
CA GLN A 114 -20.19 4.57 4.25
C GLN A 114 -19.34 5.72 4.78
N ARG A 115 -18.04 5.76 4.46
CA ARG A 115 -17.10 6.80 4.88
C ARG A 115 -17.23 8.01 3.97
N LYS A 116 -17.13 9.21 4.53
CA LYS A 116 -17.32 10.46 3.79
C LYS A 116 -16.15 11.40 3.96
N LEU A 117 -15.50 11.74 2.86
CA LEU A 117 -14.38 12.68 2.84
C LEU A 117 -14.91 14.11 2.66
N ILE A 118 -14.63 14.98 3.63
CA ILE A 118 -15.06 16.38 3.64
C ILE A 118 -13.85 17.30 3.52
N LEU A 119 -13.89 18.22 2.54
CA LEU A 119 -12.94 19.31 2.36
C LEU A 119 -13.51 20.62 2.92
N ASN A 120 -12.68 21.32 3.69
CA ASN A 120 -12.95 22.66 4.25
C ASN A 120 -11.85 23.65 3.83
N SER A 121 -12.01 24.93 4.13
CA SER A 121 -10.98 25.94 3.80
C SER A 121 -9.84 26.00 4.81
N PRO A 122 -8.58 26.18 4.35
CA PRO A 122 -8.05 25.90 3.01
C PRO A 122 -7.80 24.40 2.85
N SER A 123 -8.06 23.79 1.70
CA SER A 123 -7.65 22.40 1.46
C SER A 123 -7.40 22.09 -0.01
N LYS A 124 -6.69 20.99 -0.24
CA LYS A 124 -6.33 20.54 -1.57
C LYS A 124 -6.19 19.02 -1.60
N ALA A 125 -6.97 18.38 -2.46
CA ALA A 125 -6.84 16.96 -2.81
C ALA A 125 -6.18 16.83 -4.19
N THR A 126 -5.16 15.99 -4.32
CA THR A 126 -4.39 15.85 -5.57
C THR A 126 -4.01 14.41 -5.83
N GLN A 127 -4.16 13.97 -7.08
CA GLN A 127 -3.66 12.69 -7.54
C GLN A 127 -2.88 12.87 -8.85
N THR A 128 -1.70 12.24 -8.94
CA THR A 128 -0.93 12.16 -10.17
C THR A 128 -1.11 10.79 -10.81
N VAL A 129 -1.58 10.75 -12.04
CA VAL A 129 -1.70 9.54 -12.87
C VAL A 129 -0.50 9.46 -13.80
N ASN A 130 0.12 8.29 -13.92
CA ASN A 130 1.21 8.09 -14.87
C ASN A 130 0.69 8.18 -16.31
N TRP A 131 1.45 8.88 -17.16
CA TRP A 131 1.16 8.98 -18.59
C TRP A 131 2.22 8.25 -19.42
N ILE A 132 3.33 8.90 -19.81
CA ILE A 132 4.48 8.23 -20.45
C ILE A 132 5.72 8.41 -19.57
N ALA A 133 5.76 7.64 -18.47
CA ALA A 133 6.91 7.57 -17.58
C ALA A 133 7.64 6.24 -17.81
N ILE A 134 8.84 6.29 -18.38
CA ILE A 134 9.63 5.10 -18.70
C ILE A 134 10.90 5.08 -17.87
N HIS A 135 11.04 4.04 -17.04
CA HIS A 135 12.26 3.80 -16.29
C HIS A 135 13.33 3.16 -17.18
N ASN A 136 14.52 3.76 -17.21
CA ASN A 136 15.65 3.25 -17.97
C ASN A 136 16.62 2.49 -17.05
N PRO A 137 16.70 1.16 -17.13
CA PRO A 137 17.56 0.35 -16.28
C PRO A 137 19.05 0.58 -16.56
N LYS A 138 19.43 1.18 -17.70
CA LYS A 138 20.81 1.60 -17.97
C LYS A 138 21.20 2.89 -17.24
N LYS A 139 20.23 3.63 -16.69
CA LYS A 139 20.46 4.88 -15.95
C LYS A 139 19.98 4.72 -14.53
N LEU A 140 20.86 4.19 -13.68
CA LEU A 140 20.58 3.96 -12.27
C LEU A 140 20.86 5.24 -11.47
N ALA A 141 19.97 5.57 -10.55
CA ALA A 141 20.08 6.69 -9.62
C ALA A 141 19.83 6.23 -8.18
N GLY A 142 20.14 7.08 -7.20
CA GLY A 142 19.98 6.75 -5.78
C GLY A 142 21.20 6.01 -5.25
N TRP A 143 21.02 4.74 -4.86
CA TRP A 143 21.96 3.99 -4.01
C TRP A 143 22.79 3.00 -4.85
N PRO A 144 24.05 3.35 -5.23
CA PRO A 144 24.85 2.52 -6.12
C PRO A 144 25.20 1.16 -5.51
N ASP A 145 25.42 1.11 -4.19
CA ASP A 145 25.78 -0.11 -3.45
C ASP A 145 24.63 -1.13 -3.38
N ALA A 146 23.38 -0.67 -3.49
CA ALA A 146 22.22 -1.53 -3.58
C ALA A 146 21.94 -1.98 -5.01
N GLY A 147 22.69 -1.48 -6.00
CA GLY A 147 22.48 -1.70 -7.44
C GLY A 147 21.51 -0.70 -8.10
N GLY A 148 21.10 0.37 -7.39
CA GLY A 148 20.46 1.58 -7.93
C GLY A 148 19.05 1.44 -8.54
N TYR A 149 18.31 2.57 -8.60
CA TYR A 149 16.97 2.60 -9.20
C TYR A 149 17.00 3.12 -10.63
N PRO A 150 16.35 2.42 -11.58
CA PRO A 150 16.13 2.95 -12.92
C PRO A 150 15.49 4.35 -12.88
N SER A 151 16.14 5.34 -13.49
CA SER A 151 15.65 6.71 -13.56
C SER A 151 14.64 6.88 -14.71
N VAL A 152 13.63 7.74 -14.51
CA VAL A 152 12.69 8.09 -15.57
C VAL A 152 13.40 8.97 -16.61
N THR A 153 13.28 8.64 -17.89
CA THR A 153 13.86 9.45 -18.98
C THR A 153 12.75 10.11 -19.82
N PRO A 154 12.88 11.38 -20.21
CA PRO A 154 11.94 12.00 -21.16
C PRO A 154 11.89 11.24 -22.48
N VAL A 155 10.67 11.15 -23.04
CA VAL A 155 10.42 10.53 -24.34
C VAL A 155 10.03 11.63 -25.31
N HIS A 156 10.61 11.60 -26.51
CA HIS A 156 10.24 12.52 -27.59
C HIS A 156 9.54 11.79 -28.73
N SER A 157 8.64 12.46 -29.42
CA SER A 157 7.94 11.91 -30.58
C SER A 157 7.70 12.98 -31.65
N SER A 158 7.79 12.55 -32.91
CA SER A 158 7.41 13.35 -34.09
C SER A 158 5.91 13.26 -34.41
N LYS A 159 5.17 12.34 -33.78
CA LYS A 159 3.70 12.18 -33.87
C LYS A 159 3.02 12.28 -32.50
N PRO A 160 3.22 13.37 -31.75
CA PRO A 160 2.88 13.45 -30.34
C PRO A 160 1.38 13.29 -30.02
N LEU A 161 0.49 13.70 -30.94
CA LEU A 161 -0.97 13.59 -30.76
C LEU A 161 -1.51 12.15 -30.82
N SER A 162 -0.68 11.18 -31.19
CA SER A 162 -1.04 9.76 -31.04
C SER A 162 -0.87 9.25 -29.60
N LEU A 163 -0.06 9.96 -28.80
CA LEU A 163 0.37 9.61 -27.44
C LEU A 163 -0.25 10.54 -26.39
N VAL A 164 -0.47 11.81 -26.71
CA VAL A 164 -1.14 12.81 -25.87
C VAL A 164 -2.52 13.07 -26.43
N ARG A 165 -3.56 12.84 -25.64
CA ARG A 165 -4.97 12.86 -26.07
C ARG A 165 -5.78 13.78 -25.17
N ASP A 166 -6.98 14.14 -25.61
CA ASP A 166 -7.88 14.95 -24.80
C ASP A 166 -8.25 14.22 -23.49
N LEU A 167 -8.23 14.96 -22.39
CA LEU A 167 -8.56 14.47 -21.06
C LEU A 167 -9.85 15.14 -20.59
N THR A 168 -10.73 14.35 -19.98
CA THR A 168 -11.85 14.87 -19.18
C THR A 168 -11.69 14.40 -17.75
N PHE A 169 -11.57 15.34 -16.82
CA PHE A 169 -11.59 15.06 -15.39
C PHE A 169 -12.96 15.47 -14.83
N SER A 170 -13.64 14.53 -14.19
CA SER A 170 -14.97 14.69 -13.63
C SER A 170 -14.94 14.47 -12.13
N ALA A 171 -15.68 15.28 -11.37
CA ALA A 171 -15.88 15.12 -9.95
C ALA A 171 -17.38 15.16 -9.62
N LYS A 172 -17.84 14.11 -8.94
CA LYS A 172 -19.14 14.01 -8.29
C LYS A 172 -18.98 14.39 -6.83
N ILE A 173 -19.75 15.38 -6.38
CA ILE A 173 -19.54 16.05 -5.10
C ILE A 173 -20.88 16.44 -4.46
N ALA A 174 -20.88 16.64 -3.14
CA ALA A 174 -21.94 17.34 -2.44
C ALA A 174 -21.39 18.62 -1.80
N GLY A 175 -22.05 19.75 -2.01
CA GLY A 175 -21.64 21.04 -1.49
C GLY A 175 -22.58 21.53 -0.39
N LYS A 176 -22.01 22.19 0.62
CA LYS A 176 -22.76 22.89 1.67
C LYS A 176 -22.29 24.34 1.72
N GLU A 177 -23.20 25.26 1.39
CA GLU A 177 -22.99 26.72 1.52
C GLU A 177 -21.70 27.21 0.83
N ILE A 178 -21.37 26.66 -0.33
CA ILE A 178 -20.14 26.98 -1.05
C ILE A 178 -20.24 28.40 -1.64
N PRO A 179 -19.34 29.33 -1.29
CA PRO A 179 -19.31 30.65 -1.89
C PRO A 179 -18.84 30.60 -3.35
N LYS A 180 -19.17 31.65 -4.12
CA LYS A 180 -18.66 31.83 -5.47
C LYS A 180 -17.13 31.74 -5.52
N ASP A 181 -16.62 30.99 -6.50
CA ASP A 181 -15.18 30.79 -6.76
C ASP A 181 -14.37 30.28 -5.55
N ALA A 182 -15.03 29.67 -4.56
CA ALA A 182 -14.35 29.14 -3.38
C ALA A 182 -13.62 27.82 -3.65
N VAL A 183 -14.13 27.02 -4.59
CA VAL A 183 -13.60 25.69 -4.88
C VAL A 183 -13.43 25.53 -6.38
N SER A 184 -12.41 24.77 -6.77
CA SER A 184 -12.07 24.60 -8.18
C SER A 184 -11.60 23.19 -8.51
N LEU A 185 -11.91 22.77 -9.74
CA LEU A 185 -11.49 21.53 -10.35
C LEU A 185 -10.37 21.82 -11.36
N LEU A 186 -9.28 21.07 -11.29
CA LEU A 186 -8.07 21.28 -12.08
C LEU A 186 -7.56 19.98 -12.70
N VAL A 187 -7.12 20.07 -13.95
CA VAL A 187 -6.36 19.00 -14.62
C VAL A 187 -5.15 19.59 -15.34
N SER A 188 -4.00 18.92 -15.25
CA SER A 188 -2.74 19.40 -15.82
C SER A 188 -1.88 18.28 -16.42
N TRP A 189 -1.19 18.57 -17.52
CA TRP A 189 -0.06 17.77 -18.00
C TRP A 189 1.20 18.08 -17.20
N SER A 190 1.99 17.06 -16.85
CA SER A 190 3.19 17.19 -16.01
C SER A 190 4.40 16.47 -16.60
N ASN A 191 5.58 17.09 -16.41
CA ASN A 191 6.90 16.47 -16.67
C ASN A 191 7.40 15.61 -15.50
N VAL A 192 6.57 15.34 -14.49
CA VAL A 192 6.90 14.51 -13.33
C VAL A 192 5.92 13.33 -13.24
N ALA A 193 6.46 12.14 -13.00
CA ALA A 193 5.70 10.90 -12.79
C ALA A 193 5.15 10.79 -11.35
N SER A 194 4.24 9.84 -11.10
CA SER A 194 3.49 9.76 -9.83
C SER A 194 4.30 9.45 -8.55
N ASN A 195 5.60 9.11 -8.67
CA ASN A 195 6.39 8.52 -7.58
C ASN A 195 7.66 9.30 -7.19
N GLU A 196 7.99 10.41 -7.84
CA GLU A 196 9.14 11.23 -7.45
C GLU A 196 8.65 12.55 -6.78
N PRO A 197 9.45 13.23 -5.93
CA PRO A 197 8.91 14.15 -4.93
C PRO A 197 8.09 15.34 -5.45
N SER A 198 6.91 15.56 -4.84
CA SER A 198 5.96 16.64 -5.17
C SER A 198 6.43 18.09 -4.92
N THR A 199 7.73 18.31 -4.68
CA THR A 199 8.30 19.66 -4.51
C THR A 199 8.53 20.39 -5.83
N ALA A 200 8.53 19.70 -6.97
CA ALA A 200 8.65 20.33 -8.28
C ALA A 200 7.26 20.54 -8.93
N LYS A 201 6.75 21.78 -8.92
CA LYS A 201 5.65 22.16 -9.83
C LYS A 201 6.18 22.18 -11.27
N SER A 202 5.67 21.25 -12.08
CA SER A 202 6.10 20.96 -13.45
C SER A 202 4.91 20.88 -14.43
N SER A 203 3.83 21.61 -14.13
CA SER A 203 2.60 21.63 -14.93
C SER A 203 2.82 22.38 -16.26
N ILE A 204 2.84 21.65 -17.36
CA ILE A 204 3.11 22.14 -18.72
C ILE A 204 1.90 22.90 -19.26
N ALA A 205 0.72 22.30 -19.13
CA ALA A 205 -0.57 22.86 -19.55
C ALA A 205 -1.62 22.53 -18.49
N THR A 206 -2.49 23.49 -18.17
CA THR A 206 -3.44 23.40 -17.06
C THR A 206 -4.77 24.03 -17.44
N VAL A 207 -5.88 23.39 -17.09
CA VAL A 207 -7.22 24.00 -17.14
C VAL A 207 -7.83 23.96 -15.73
N LYS A 208 -8.44 25.07 -15.33
CA LYS A 208 -9.08 25.30 -14.02
C LYS A 208 -10.51 25.78 -14.24
N ILE A 209 -11.47 25.20 -13.54
CA ILE A 209 -12.85 25.70 -13.50
C ILE A 209 -13.35 25.81 -12.07
N PRO A 210 -14.20 26.80 -11.73
CA PRO A 210 -14.84 26.88 -10.43
C PRO A 210 -15.95 25.82 -10.31
N LEU A 211 -16.17 25.31 -9.10
CA LEU A 211 -17.37 24.54 -8.76
C LEU A 211 -18.58 25.48 -8.62
N PRO A 212 -19.82 24.98 -8.81
CA PRO A 212 -21.03 25.76 -8.57
C PRO A 212 -21.14 26.24 -7.12
N GLU A 213 -21.65 27.47 -6.93
CA GLU A 213 -21.98 28.02 -5.61
C GLU A 213 -23.25 27.38 -5.01
N GLY A 214 -23.40 27.45 -3.69
CA GLY A 214 -24.58 27.02 -2.95
C GLY A 214 -24.48 25.63 -2.32
N THR A 215 -25.65 25.04 -2.04
CA THR A 215 -25.80 23.72 -1.39
C THR A 215 -26.43 22.73 -2.36
N TYR A 216 -25.82 21.55 -2.50
CA TYR A 216 -26.29 20.49 -3.40
C TYR A 216 -25.83 19.12 -2.92
N ALA A 217 -26.67 18.09 -3.08
CA ALA A 217 -26.39 16.76 -2.54
C ALA A 217 -25.60 15.85 -3.49
N ASN A 218 -25.64 16.10 -4.81
CA ASN A 218 -25.02 15.23 -5.80
C ASN A 218 -24.88 15.98 -7.13
N LYS A 219 -23.75 16.68 -7.31
CA LYS A 219 -23.45 17.45 -8.52
C LYS A 219 -22.21 16.88 -9.19
N THR A 220 -22.27 16.70 -10.51
CA THR A 220 -21.11 16.36 -11.34
C THR A 220 -20.58 17.62 -12.03
N VAL A 221 -19.27 17.83 -11.96
CA VAL A 221 -18.54 18.94 -12.59
C VAL A 221 -17.40 18.35 -13.42
N GLU A 222 -17.21 18.86 -14.64
CA GLU A 222 -16.23 18.33 -15.60
C GLU A 222 -15.30 19.42 -16.13
N VAL A 223 -14.01 19.14 -16.17
CA VAL A 223 -12.99 19.96 -16.80
C VAL A 223 -12.32 19.20 -17.95
N LYS A 224 -12.15 19.87 -19.09
CA LYS A 224 -11.53 19.29 -20.29
C LYS A 224 -10.20 19.96 -20.59
N LEU A 225 -9.17 19.15 -20.81
CA LEU A 225 -7.83 19.59 -21.22
C LEU A 225 -7.50 18.94 -22.57
N THR A 226 -7.33 19.78 -23.59
CA THR A 226 -7.11 19.30 -24.95
C THR A 226 -5.64 19.02 -25.23
N ALA A 227 -5.34 17.98 -26.00
CA ALA A 227 -3.98 17.69 -26.45
C ALA A 227 -3.40 18.82 -27.32
N ALA A 228 -4.26 19.50 -28.10
CA ALA A 228 -3.86 20.64 -28.91
C ALA A 228 -3.28 21.80 -28.07
N SER A 229 -3.92 22.12 -26.94
CA SER A 229 -3.45 23.19 -26.05
C SER A 229 -2.06 22.93 -25.47
N TRP A 230 -1.74 21.66 -25.18
CA TRP A 230 -0.41 21.25 -24.76
C TRP A 230 0.60 21.31 -25.90
N LEU A 231 0.23 20.87 -27.12
CA LEU A 231 1.15 20.85 -28.27
C LEU A 231 1.66 22.25 -28.62
N GLU A 232 0.81 23.28 -28.53
CA GLU A 232 1.22 24.68 -28.73
C GLU A 232 2.32 25.14 -27.76
N ILE A 233 2.34 24.58 -26.55
CA ILE A 233 3.38 24.85 -25.54
C ILE A 233 4.64 24.05 -25.88
N ALA A 234 4.49 22.75 -26.19
CA ALA A 234 5.61 21.88 -26.54
C ALA A 234 6.37 22.37 -27.79
N MET A 235 5.68 22.96 -28.77
CA MET A 235 6.29 23.52 -29.99
C MET A 235 7.24 24.69 -29.72
N LYS A 236 7.17 25.33 -28.55
CA LYS A 236 8.04 26.45 -28.16
C LYS A 236 9.37 25.97 -27.56
N GLU A 237 9.53 24.67 -27.30
CA GLU A 237 10.77 24.11 -26.78
C GLU A 237 11.90 24.17 -27.82
N LYS A 238 13.10 24.56 -27.40
CA LYS A 238 14.27 24.68 -28.30
C LYS A 238 14.63 23.36 -28.99
N THR A 239 14.37 22.24 -28.33
CA THR A 239 14.67 20.89 -28.81
C THR A 239 13.59 20.32 -29.74
N PHE A 240 12.45 21.00 -29.92
CA PHE A 240 11.32 20.49 -30.70
C PHE A 240 11.73 20.21 -32.15
N ALA A 241 12.48 21.10 -32.78
CA ALA A 241 12.89 20.97 -34.18
C ALA A 241 13.81 19.76 -34.44
N THR A 242 14.60 19.34 -33.44
CA THR A 242 15.60 18.27 -33.58
C THR A 242 15.13 16.93 -33.06
N LEU A 243 14.33 16.90 -31.98
CA LEU A 243 13.91 15.68 -31.30
C LEU A 243 12.41 15.40 -31.41
N GLY A 244 11.60 16.39 -31.82
CA GLY A 244 10.14 16.35 -31.69
C GLY A 244 9.67 16.76 -30.29
N ALA A 245 8.36 16.65 -30.04
CA ALA A 245 7.76 17.09 -28.79
C ALA A 245 8.17 16.18 -27.62
N MET A 246 8.56 16.77 -26.48
CA MET A 246 8.74 16.04 -25.24
C MET A 246 7.38 15.62 -24.67
N ILE A 247 7.12 14.33 -24.55
CA ILE A 247 5.81 13.81 -24.11
C ILE A 247 5.66 13.92 -22.59
N PRO A 248 4.48 14.33 -22.06
CA PRO A 248 4.24 14.40 -20.62
C PRO A 248 4.40 13.05 -19.93
N MET A 249 5.00 13.08 -18.74
CA MET A 249 5.21 11.89 -17.91
C MET A 249 4.00 11.57 -17.03
N GLY A 250 3.18 12.55 -16.69
CA GLY A 250 2.02 12.36 -15.83
C GLY A 250 0.90 13.37 -16.06
N VAL A 251 -0.26 13.08 -15.48
CA VAL A 251 -1.45 13.94 -15.40
C VAL A 251 -1.72 14.23 -13.94
N VAL A 252 -1.86 15.50 -13.57
CA VAL A 252 -2.24 15.92 -12.22
C VAL A 252 -3.72 16.27 -12.22
N CYS A 253 -4.50 15.62 -11.35
CA CYS A 253 -5.90 15.92 -11.09
C CYS A 253 -6.02 16.52 -9.69
N GLU A 254 -6.75 17.62 -9.55
CA GLU A 254 -6.79 18.38 -8.31
C GLU A 254 -8.15 19.02 -8.03
N ILE A 255 -8.52 19.01 -6.75
CA ILE A 255 -9.66 19.73 -6.18
C ILE A 255 -9.10 20.67 -5.10
N GLU A 256 -9.27 21.98 -5.30
CA GLU A 256 -8.69 23.02 -4.44
C GLU A 256 -9.79 23.87 -3.81
N TYR A 257 -9.78 23.96 -2.47
CA TYR A 257 -10.62 24.82 -1.65
C TYR A 257 -9.80 26.04 -1.18
N GLY A 258 -10.14 27.22 -1.69
CA GLY A 258 -9.38 28.45 -1.44
C GLY A 258 -9.37 28.86 0.04
N THR A 259 -8.34 29.60 0.44
CA THR A 259 -8.11 30.06 1.82
C THR A 259 -9.15 31.08 2.30
N GLY A 260 -9.58 30.95 3.56
CA GLY A 260 -10.49 31.89 4.22
C GLY A 260 -11.95 31.85 3.70
N LYS A 261 -12.36 30.74 3.07
CA LYS A 261 -13.71 30.54 2.53
C LYS A 261 -14.58 29.75 3.52
N THR A 262 -15.88 30.05 3.57
CA THR A 262 -16.86 29.29 4.37
C THR A 262 -17.42 28.10 3.58
N GLY A 263 -18.23 27.24 4.20
CA GLY A 263 -18.84 26.07 3.56
C GLY A 263 -17.96 24.84 3.55
N SER A 264 -18.45 23.75 2.95
CA SER A 264 -17.70 22.49 2.80
C SER A 264 -18.09 21.70 1.56
N VAL A 265 -17.20 20.79 1.14
CA VAL A 265 -17.41 19.88 -0.01
C VAL A 265 -17.19 18.44 0.45
N GLU A 266 -18.19 17.57 0.27
CA GLU A 266 -18.06 16.13 0.33
C GLU A 266 -17.64 15.59 -1.04
N LEU A 267 -16.54 14.83 -1.09
CA LEU A 267 -16.06 14.15 -2.28
C LEU A 267 -16.72 12.78 -2.40
N LEU A 268 -17.44 12.52 -3.49
CA LEU A 268 -18.19 11.28 -3.69
C LEU A 268 -17.51 10.36 -4.70
N GLU A 269 -17.13 10.90 -5.85
CA GLU A 269 -16.51 10.12 -6.93
C GLU A 269 -15.71 11.04 -7.85
N THR A 270 -14.64 10.53 -8.43
CA THR A 270 -13.85 11.21 -9.44
C THR A 270 -13.45 10.26 -10.56
N SER A 271 -13.39 10.79 -11.77
CA SER A 271 -12.91 10.05 -12.92
C SER A 271 -12.05 10.88 -13.85
N LEU A 272 -11.01 10.27 -14.39
CA LEU A 272 -10.18 10.82 -15.45
C LEU A 272 -10.30 9.88 -16.65
N VAL A 273 -10.78 10.41 -17.78
CA VAL A 273 -11.02 9.61 -18.98
C VAL A 273 -10.28 10.17 -20.20
N GLU A 274 -9.88 9.26 -21.08
CA GLU A 274 -9.22 9.54 -22.37
C GLU A 274 -9.86 8.69 -23.48
N PRO A 275 -9.84 9.14 -24.75
CA PRO A 275 -10.57 8.49 -25.84
C PRO A 275 -9.96 7.15 -26.33
N GLY A 276 -8.76 6.80 -25.91
CA GLY A 276 -8.01 5.62 -26.34
C GLY A 276 -7.16 5.86 -27.59
N PRO A 277 -6.25 4.94 -27.93
CA PRO A 277 -5.46 5.02 -29.15
C PRO A 277 -6.36 4.86 -30.38
N VAL A 278 -6.07 5.63 -31.44
CA VAL A 278 -6.72 5.45 -32.75
C VAL A 278 -6.12 4.24 -33.49
N SER A 279 -4.91 3.80 -33.12
CA SER A 279 -4.31 2.59 -33.67
C SER A 279 -5.12 1.35 -33.29
N PRO A 280 -5.19 0.33 -34.16
CA PRO A 280 -5.97 -0.86 -33.87
C PRO A 280 -5.36 -1.69 -32.74
N ASN A 281 -6.21 -2.37 -31.98
CA ASN A 281 -5.78 -3.38 -31.02
C ASN A 281 -5.08 -4.55 -31.74
N LEU A 282 -3.98 -5.03 -31.15
CA LEU A 282 -3.15 -6.11 -31.67
C LEU A 282 -3.31 -7.43 -30.89
N PHE A 283 -4.00 -7.41 -29.75
CA PHE A 283 -4.13 -8.59 -28.89
C PHE A 283 -5.54 -9.18 -28.91
N LYS A 284 -5.65 -10.47 -29.24
CA LYS A 284 -6.94 -11.13 -29.47
C LYS A 284 -7.63 -11.60 -28.18
N ASN A 285 -6.88 -12.22 -27.27
CA ASN A 285 -7.44 -12.96 -26.14
C ASN A 285 -7.30 -12.19 -24.81
N GLY A 286 -7.32 -10.86 -24.88
CA GLY A 286 -7.21 -10.01 -23.68
C GLY A 286 -8.50 -9.89 -22.87
N ASP A 287 -9.60 -10.44 -23.37
CA ASP A 287 -10.92 -10.47 -22.75
C ASP A 287 -11.20 -11.77 -21.98
N PHE A 288 -10.23 -12.68 -21.95
CA PHE A 288 -10.24 -13.89 -21.12
C PHE A 288 -11.41 -14.85 -21.35
N GLU A 289 -12.05 -14.78 -22.52
CA GLU A 289 -13.04 -15.78 -22.92
C GLU A 289 -12.39 -17.17 -23.02
N THR A 290 -13.07 -18.18 -22.49
CA THR A 290 -12.51 -19.53 -22.33
C THR A 290 -12.63 -20.38 -23.59
N ASP A 291 -11.67 -21.29 -23.77
CA ASP A 291 -11.82 -22.43 -24.67
C ASP A 291 -12.56 -23.62 -23.97
N ASN A 292 -12.63 -24.77 -24.64
CA ASN A 292 -13.25 -26.00 -24.13
C ASN A 292 -12.56 -26.58 -22.88
N ILE A 293 -11.36 -26.13 -22.51
CA ILE A 293 -10.54 -26.64 -21.40
C ILE A 293 -10.73 -25.80 -20.12
N GLY A 294 -11.51 -24.70 -20.18
CA GLY A 294 -11.90 -23.92 -18.99
C GLY A 294 -10.80 -22.99 -18.43
N TYR A 295 -9.82 -22.61 -19.25
CA TYR A 295 -8.81 -21.60 -18.93
C TYR A 295 -8.73 -20.57 -20.08
N PRO A 296 -8.31 -19.31 -19.84
CA PRO A 296 -8.25 -18.31 -20.91
C PRO A 296 -7.30 -18.71 -22.05
N LEU A 297 -7.79 -18.60 -23.29
CA LEU A 297 -6.98 -18.89 -24.47
C LEU A 297 -5.79 -17.93 -24.59
N GLY A 298 -4.63 -18.43 -24.99
CA GLY A 298 -3.44 -17.61 -25.21
C GLY A 298 -2.82 -17.00 -23.95
N TRP A 299 -3.08 -17.61 -22.79
CA TRP A 299 -2.44 -17.27 -21.52
C TRP A 299 -1.80 -18.50 -20.87
N SER A 300 -0.65 -18.32 -20.23
CA SER A 300 0.01 -19.37 -19.47
C SER A 300 -0.76 -19.72 -18.20
N LYS A 301 -0.53 -20.91 -17.67
CA LYS A 301 -0.81 -21.21 -16.25
C LYS A 301 -0.05 -20.24 -15.33
N PRO A 302 -0.54 -20.02 -14.09
CA PRO A 302 0.14 -19.13 -13.15
C PRO A 302 1.56 -19.62 -12.85
N GLN A 303 2.46 -18.66 -12.65
CA GLN A 303 3.84 -18.90 -12.23
C GLN A 303 4.27 -17.84 -11.21
N ARG A 304 5.35 -18.11 -10.46
CA ARG A 304 5.88 -17.14 -9.50
C ARG A 304 6.53 -15.95 -10.20
N PHE A 305 6.07 -14.74 -9.90
CA PHE A 305 6.67 -13.49 -10.37
C PHE A 305 7.97 -13.19 -9.59
N ARG A 306 9.09 -12.89 -10.27
CA ARG A 306 10.43 -12.84 -9.66
C ARG A 306 11.22 -11.53 -9.85
N TYR A 307 10.66 -10.51 -10.50
CA TYR A 307 11.45 -9.35 -10.96
C TYR A 307 11.46 -8.19 -9.95
N PHE A 308 12.61 -7.96 -9.31
CA PHE A 308 12.81 -6.91 -8.29
C PHE A 308 14.16 -6.17 -8.44
N PRO A 309 14.27 -5.12 -9.28
CA PRO A 309 15.44 -4.24 -9.33
C PRO A 309 15.50 -3.34 -8.08
N PRO A 310 16.62 -3.30 -7.36
CA PRO A 310 17.95 -3.59 -7.87
C PRO A 310 18.48 -5.00 -7.58
N GLY A 311 19.38 -5.46 -8.45
CA GLY A 311 19.82 -6.86 -8.55
C GLY A 311 20.68 -7.44 -7.43
N ILE A 312 20.81 -6.79 -6.26
CA ILE A 312 21.68 -7.30 -5.17
C ILE A 312 21.06 -7.19 -3.77
N TYR A 313 20.16 -6.24 -3.50
CA TYR A 313 19.53 -6.18 -2.18
C TYR A 313 18.01 -6.19 -2.21
N TYR A 314 17.41 -7.37 -1.96
CA TYR A 314 16.01 -7.52 -1.51
C TYR A 314 15.77 -8.83 -0.71
N ILE A 315 16.80 -9.35 -0.03
CA ILE A 315 16.80 -10.66 0.64
C ILE A 315 15.70 -10.81 1.71
N PHE A 316 15.31 -9.76 2.44
CA PHE A 316 14.51 -9.95 3.67
C PHE A 316 12.99 -9.93 3.49
N ASN A 317 12.46 -9.29 2.45
CA ASN A 317 11.03 -9.36 2.12
C ASN A 317 10.68 -10.53 1.19
N THR A 318 11.69 -11.25 0.69
CA THR A 318 11.52 -12.26 -0.37
C THR A 318 12.07 -13.63 -0.03
N TRP A 319 12.92 -13.80 1.01
CA TRP A 319 13.55 -15.10 1.29
C TRP A 319 12.57 -16.23 1.60
N HIS A 320 11.47 -15.92 2.30
CA HIS A 320 10.44 -16.92 2.52
C HIS A 320 9.53 -17.10 1.28
N ASN A 321 9.30 -16.02 0.53
CA ASN A 321 8.48 -16.00 -0.69
C ASN A 321 9.11 -16.80 -1.83
N SER A 322 10.39 -16.56 -2.14
CA SER A 322 11.04 -16.92 -3.40
C SER A 322 11.08 -18.42 -3.66
N ASN A 323 10.98 -19.20 -2.58
CA ASN A 323 11.06 -20.66 -2.58
C ASN A 323 9.72 -21.35 -2.30
N SER A 324 8.67 -20.61 -1.93
CA SER A 324 7.33 -21.17 -1.71
C SER A 324 6.48 -21.05 -2.97
N ASP A 325 5.64 -22.06 -3.22
CA ASP A 325 4.64 -21.98 -4.28
C ASP A 325 3.54 -20.98 -3.92
N ASN A 326 2.94 -20.35 -4.92
CA ASN A 326 1.77 -19.52 -4.70
C ASN A 326 0.60 -20.40 -4.24
N ARG A 327 -0.10 -19.96 -3.19
CA ARG A 327 -1.25 -20.66 -2.60
C ARG A 327 -2.56 -20.27 -3.28
N GLY A 328 -2.66 -19.01 -3.68
CA GLY A 328 -3.83 -18.41 -4.30
C GLY A 328 -4.07 -18.90 -5.73
N THR A 329 -5.33 -19.09 -6.06
CA THR A 329 -5.76 -19.58 -7.36
C THR A 329 -5.77 -18.48 -8.42
N VAL A 330 -5.39 -18.83 -9.65
CA VAL A 330 -5.69 -18.03 -10.85
C VAL A 330 -6.72 -18.77 -11.68
N ALA A 331 -7.87 -18.13 -11.89
CA ALA A 331 -9.01 -18.74 -12.54
C ALA A 331 -9.82 -17.72 -13.33
N VAL A 332 -10.78 -18.21 -14.09
CA VAL A 332 -11.78 -17.38 -14.76
C VAL A 332 -12.89 -17.03 -13.78
N ASP A 333 -13.28 -15.76 -13.76
CA ASP A 333 -14.42 -15.27 -13.00
C ASP A 333 -15.57 -14.94 -13.97
N HIS A 334 -16.71 -15.60 -13.77
CA HIS A 334 -17.92 -15.40 -14.57
C HIS A 334 -18.94 -14.46 -13.90
N LEU A 335 -18.71 -14.09 -12.64
CA LEU A 335 -19.58 -13.25 -11.83
C LEU A 335 -19.29 -11.78 -12.02
N ALA A 336 -18.04 -11.37 -12.15
CA ALA A 336 -17.66 -9.97 -12.17
C ALA A 336 -16.99 -9.49 -13.47
N PRO A 337 -17.34 -9.96 -14.69
CA PRO A 337 -16.69 -9.49 -15.92
C PRO A 337 -16.87 -7.98 -16.13
N TYR A 338 -15.87 -7.32 -16.71
CA TYR A 338 -16.02 -5.95 -17.22
C TYR A 338 -16.78 -5.97 -18.54
N SER A 339 -16.41 -6.90 -19.42
CA SER A 339 -17.06 -7.12 -20.72
C SER A 339 -17.14 -8.62 -21.03
N GLY A 340 -17.96 -9.02 -22.00
CA GLY A 340 -18.07 -10.44 -22.35
C GLY A 340 -18.69 -11.27 -21.23
N LYS A 341 -18.26 -12.53 -21.08
CA LYS A 341 -18.80 -13.51 -20.11
C LYS A 341 -17.84 -13.83 -18.98
N SER A 342 -16.61 -13.33 -19.05
CA SER A 342 -15.54 -13.74 -18.14
C SER A 342 -14.47 -12.68 -18.01
N CYS A 343 -13.77 -12.70 -16.88
CA CYS A 343 -12.50 -12.01 -16.67
C CYS A 343 -11.50 -12.94 -15.97
N LEU A 344 -10.22 -12.55 -15.91
CA LEU A 344 -9.21 -13.32 -15.17
C LEU A 344 -9.13 -12.84 -13.73
N GLN A 345 -9.38 -13.72 -12.77
CA GLN A 345 -9.22 -13.46 -11.34
C GLN A 345 -7.93 -14.10 -10.81
N MET A 346 -7.17 -13.33 -10.04
CA MET A 346 -6.06 -13.83 -9.23
C MET A 346 -6.38 -13.60 -7.76
N ASN A 347 -6.51 -14.69 -7.00
CA ASN A 347 -6.46 -14.65 -5.54
C ASN A 347 -4.98 -14.62 -5.15
N VAL A 348 -4.57 -13.63 -4.37
CA VAL A 348 -3.17 -13.38 -4.02
C VAL A 348 -3.04 -13.18 -2.51
N PRO A 349 -3.08 -14.29 -1.75
CA PRO A 349 -2.79 -14.31 -0.32
C PRO A 349 -1.50 -13.59 0.08
N THR A 350 -1.38 -13.27 1.37
CA THR A 350 -0.11 -12.87 1.98
C THR A 350 1.03 -13.83 1.59
N GLY A 351 2.12 -13.28 1.06
CA GLY A 351 3.31 -13.97 0.60
C GLY A 351 3.30 -14.34 -0.88
N ASP A 352 2.16 -14.32 -1.57
CA ASP A 352 2.06 -14.77 -2.95
C ASP A 352 2.51 -13.71 -3.97
N GLU A 353 3.14 -14.19 -5.05
CA GLU A 353 3.66 -13.38 -6.15
C GLU A 353 3.31 -14.07 -7.46
N THR A 354 2.18 -13.70 -8.03
CA THR A 354 1.56 -14.42 -9.14
C THR A 354 1.76 -13.69 -10.45
N CYS A 355 2.05 -14.45 -11.50
CA CYS A 355 2.17 -13.95 -12.87
C CYS A 355 1.50 -14.91 -13.86
N VAL A 356 0.83 -14.37 -14.87
CA VAL A 356 0.47 -15.08 -16.11
C VAL A 356 1.09 -14.37 -17.31
N ILE A 357 1.46 -15.13 -18.32
CA ILE A 357 2.14 -14.63 -19.52
C ILE A 357 1.27 -14.87 -20.76
N SER A 358 1.14 -13.87 -21.62
CA SER A 358 0.40 -14.01 -22.88
C SER A 358 1.17 -14.82 -23.92
N GLU A 359 0.47 -15.30 -24.94
CA GLU A 359 1.08 -15.69 -26.21
C GLU A 359 1.83 -14.50 -26.87
N PRO A 360 2.78 -14.77 -27.78
CA PRO A 360 3.48 -13.73 -28.52
C PRO A 360 2.53 -12.86 -29.34
N ILE A 361 2.66 -11.55 -29.21
CA ILE A 361 1.89 -10.53 -29.94
C ILE A 361 2.82 -9.92 -30.98
N ALA A 362 2.54 -10.14 -32.26
CA ALA A 362 3.38 -9.69 -33.35
C ALA A 362 3.35 -8.16 -33.52
N LEU A 363 4.53 -7.56 -33.67
CA LEU A 363 4.72 -6.13 -33.94
C LEU A 363 5.52 -5.89 -35.24
N ASN A 364 6.48 -6.77 -35.55
CA ASN A 364 7.35 -6.72 -36.73
C ASN A 364 7.88 -5.30 -37.00
N GLN A 365 8.42 -4.65 -35.98
CA GLN A 365 9.02 -3.31 -36.08
C GLN A 365 10.22 -3.31 -37.02
N LYS A 366 10.26 -2.32 -37.91
CA LYS A 366 11.46 -1.98 -38.71
C LYS A 366 12.37 -1.00 -37.97
N GLU A 367 11.76 -0.18 -37.12
CA GLU A 367 12.40 0.81 -36.26
C GLU A 367 11.77 0.72 -34.87
N PRO A 368 12.51 0.99 -33.77
CA PRO A 368 11.95 0.94 -32.42
C PRO A 368 10.76 1.90 -32.30
N ARG A 369 9.64 1.42 -31.78
CA ARG A 369 8.44 2.24 -31.50
C ARG A 369 7.88 1.93 -30.12
N LEU A 370 7.21 2.92 -29.54
CA LEU A 370 6.52 2.75 -28.26
C LEU A 370 5.35 1.77 -28.42
N VAL A 371 5.17 0.93 -27.41
CA VAL A 371 4.03 0.02 -27.31
C VAL A 371 3.19 0.44 -26.11
N GLU A 372 1.92 0.72 -26.35
CA GLU A 372 0.96 1.06 -25.32
C GLU A 372 0.09 -0.16 -25.02
N VAL A 373 -0.03 -0.50 -23.75
CA VAL A 373 -0.89 -1.56 -23.27
C VAL A 373 -1.89 -0.95 -22.32
N SER A 374 -3.18 -1.26 -22.51
CA SER A 374 -4.22 -0.92 -21.56
C SER A 374 -4.93 -2.17 -21.06
N ALA A 375 -5.40 -2.13 -19.83
CA ALA A 375 -6.17 -3.21 -19.22
C ALA A 375 -7.22 -2.62 -18.30
N TRP A 376 -8.37 -3.28 -18.20
CA TRP A 376 -9.32 -3.04 -17.13
C TRP A 376 -8.93 -3.89 -15.95
N ILE A 377 -8.96 -3.28 -14.77
CA ILE A 377 -8.70 -3.96 -13.52
C ILE A 377 -9.76 -3.64 -12.48
N LYS A 378 -10.04 -4.62 -11.65
CA LYS A 378 -10.73 -4.48 -10.37
C LYS A 378 -9.80 -5.01 -9.29
N THR A 379 -9.81 -4.42 -8.11
CA THR A 379 -8.96 -4.85 -6.99
C THR A 379 -9.78 -4.98 -5.72
N HIS A 380 -9.36 -5.89 -4.83
CA HIS A 380 -9.86 -6.01 -3.46
C HIS A 380 -8.67 -6.30 -2.56
N GLN A 381 -8.35 -5.41 -1.62
CA GLN A 381 -7.26 -5.59 -0.63
C GLN A 381 -5.90 -6.02 -1.22
N LEU A 382 -5.58 -5.62 -2.45
CA LEU A 382 -4.35 -6.03 -3.14
C LEU A 382 -3.17 -5.14 -2.75
N CYS A 383 -2.04 -5.76 -2.39
CA CYS A 383 -0.81 -5.03 -2.05
C CYS A 383 -0.16 -4.38 -3.28
N MET A 384 0.12 -5.17 -4.33
CA MET A 384 0.72 -4.65 -5.56
C MET A 384 0.19 -5.34 -6.82
N LEU A 385 0.19 -4.60 -7.93
CA LEU A 385 0.04 -5.12 -9.29
C LEU A 385 1.16 -4.60 -10.19
N GLN A 386 1.47 -5.33 -11.26
CA GLN A 386 2.36 -4.89 -12.33
C GLN A 386 1.84 -5.41 -13.68
N LEU A 387 1.80 -4.51 -14.65
CA LEU A 387 1.69 -4.84 -16.06
C LEU A 387 3.08 -4.77 -16.68
N ASP A 388 3.63 -5.90 -17.10
CA ASP A 388 4.98 -6.02 -17.63
C ASP A 388 4.99 -6.58 -19.06
N ALA A 389 6.13 -6.50 -19.73
CA ALA A 389 6.29 -7.07 -21.06
C ALA A 389 7.73 -7.55 -21.31
N GLU A 390 7.85 -8.60 -22.11
CA GLU A 390 9.12 -9.12 -22.62
C GLU A 390 9.13 -9.15 -24.15
N ASP A 391 10.31 -9.00 -24.74
CA ASP A 391 10.53 -9.13 -26.18
C ASP A 391 10.53 -10.61 -26.65
N GLU A 392 10.79 -10.83 -27.94
CA GLU A 392 10.89 -12.17 -28.52
C GLU A 392 11.95 -13.08 -27.87
N ASN A 393 12.98 -12.50 -27.24
CA ASN A 393 14.09 -13.19 -26.60
C ASN A 393 13.89 -13.38 -25.09
N GLY A 394 12.74 -12.97 -24.55
CA GLY A 394 12.47 -13.00 -23.11
C GLY A 394 13.14 -11.87 -22.32
N GLN A 395 13.64 -10.83 -22.98
CA GLN A 395 14.18 -9.66 -22.31
C GLN A 395 13.05 -8.71 -21.92
N ARG A 396 13.02 -8.32 -20.65
CA ARG A 396 12.05 -7.36 -20.12
C ARG A 396 12.19 -6.00 -20.81
N LEU A 397 11.07 -5.42 -21.24
CA LEU A 397 11.02 -4.09 -21.84
C LEU A 397 11.15 -2.97 -20.80
N ASN A 398 11.60 -1.79 -21.24
CA ASN A 398 11.61 -0.62 -20.38
C ASN A 398 10.18 -0.10 -20.22
N GLY A 399 9.74 0.11 -18.99
CA GLY A 399 8.40 0.64 -18.69
C GLY A 399 8.34 1.21 -17.28
N PHE A 400 7.17 1.68 -16.86
CA PHE A 400 6.98 2.11 -15.48
C PHE A 400 7.01 0.90 -14.53
N ASN A 401 7.68 1.03 -13.39
CA ASN A 401 7.75 -0.02 -12.37
C ASN A 401 6.74 0.32 -11.28
N TYR A 402 5.59 -0.35 -11.29
CA TYR A 402 4.54 -0.20 -10.28
C TYR A 402 4.93 -0.80 -8.92
N ILE A 403 6.04 -1.54 -8.84
CA ILE A 403 6.45 -2.34 -7.67
C ILE A 403 7.34 -1.57 -6.66
N HIS A 404 7.99 -0.47 -7.03
CA HIS A 404 9.21 -0.03 -6.32
C HIS A 404 9.15 1.23 -5.47
N LYS A 405 8.11 2.08 -5.54
CA LYS A 405 8.12 3.37 -4.82
C LYS A 405 6.78 3.83 -4.25
N ASN A 406 5.74 3.03 -4.44
CA ASN A 406 4.38 3.26 -3.96
C ASN A 406 3.64 1.95 -4.28
N PRO A 407 3.16 1.15 -3.31
CA PRO A 407 2.33 -0.01 -3.66
C PRO A 407 1.08 0.50 -4.41
N LEU A 408 0.86 0.01 -5.63
CA LEU A 408 0.01 0.68 -6.64
C LEU A 408 -1.32 -0.03 -6.96
N SER A 409 -1.90 -0.78 -6.01
CA SER A 409 -3.15 -1.53 -6.23
C SER A 409 -4.25 -1.42 -5.17
N PHE A 410 -4.16 -0.45 -4.26
CA PHE A 410 -5.22 -0.20 -3.29
C PHE A 410 -6.53 0.23 -3.97
N GLY A 411 -7.62 0.00 -3.25
CA GLY A 411 -9.01 0.26 -3.59
C GLY A 411 -9.82 -1.04 -3.68
N ASN A 412 -10.93 -1.14 -2.92
CA ASN A 412 -12.12 -1.86 -3.39
C ASN A 412 -12.81 -1.03 -4.49
N SER A 413 -12.07 -0.69 -5.52
CA SER A 413 -12.61 0.06 -6.65
C SER A 413 -13.39 -0.88 -7.55
N ASP A 414 -14.46 -0.40 -8.15
CA ASP A 414 -14.99 -1.08 -9.32
C ASP A 414 -14.00 -0.98 -10.49
N TRP A 415 -14.38 -1.52 -11.64
CA TRP A 415 -13.55 -1.54 -12.83
C TRP A 415 -12.96 -0.17 -13.18
N ARG A 416 -11.63 -0.10 -13.20
CA ARG A 416 -10.84 1.06 -13.64
C ARG A 416 -9.86 0.65 -14.72
N GLN A 417 -9.39 1.61 -15.50
CA GLN A 417 -8.43 1.37 -16.54
C GLN A 417 -7.01 1.65 -16.03
N ILE A 418 -6.07 0.77 -16.36
CA ILE A 418 -4.64 1.04 -16.27
C ILE A 418 -4.04 1.09 -17.67
N ARG A 419 -2.99 1.89 -17.79
CA ARG A 419 -2.25 2.10 -19.03
C ARG A 419 -0.76 2.02 -18.72
N GLN A 420 -0.01 1.36 -19.60
CA GLN A 420 1.44 1.23 -19.51
C GLN A 420 2.05 1.44 -20.89
N VAL A 421 3.13 2.22 -20.95
CA VAL A 421 3.89 2.40 -22.18
C VAL A 421 5.25 1.77 -22.02
N PHE A 422 5.59 0.90 -22.96
CA PHE A 422 6.88 0.26 -23.05
C PHE A 422 7.73 0.89 -24.16
N SER A 423 9.03 0.96 -23.93
CA SER A 423 10.02 1.27 -24.96
C SER A 423 11.08 0.19 -25.09
N SER A 424 11.66 0.13 -26.28
CA SER A 424 12.84 -0.66 -26.59
C SER A 424 13.85 0.20 -27.34
N SER A 425 15.14 -0.11 -27.17
CA SER A 425 16.20 0.47 -28.00
C SER A 425 16.35 -0.20 -29.36
N THR A 426 15.72 -1.36 -29.55
CA THR A 426 15.74 -2.15 -30.78
C THR A 426 14.33 -2.36 -31.32
N PRO A 427 14.16 -2.51 -32.65
CA PRO A 427 12.87 -2.87 -33.23
C PRO A 427 12.38 -4.20 -32.66
N LEU A 428 11.16 -4.25 -32.16
CA LEU A 428 10.53 -5.46 -31.61
C LEU A 428 9.89 -6.33 -32.71
N LYS A 429 10.21 -7.63 -32.74
CA LYS A 429 9.46 -8.58 -33.57
C LYS A 429 8.12 -8.92 -32.93
N SER A 430 8.12 -9.19 -31.63
CA SER A 430 6.92 -9.53 -30.86
C SER A 430 7.11 -9.19 -29.39
N ILE A 431 6.00 -9.09 -28.66
CA ILE A 431 6.04 -9.00 -27.20
C ILE A 431 5.21 -10.09 -26.54
N ARG A 432 5.52 -10.42 -25.29
CA ARG A 432 4.64 -11.16 -24.38
C ARG A 432 4.30 -10.26 -23.21
N LEU A 433 3.01 -10.16 -22.89
CA LEU A 433 2.56 -9.43 -21.71
C LEU A 433 2.68 -10.31 -20.47
N LYS A 434 2.96 -9.69 -19.33
CA LYS A 434 2.84 -10.31 -18.01
C LYS A 434 1.85 -9.54 -17.17
N LEU A 435 0.84 -10.24 -16.69
CA LEU A 435 -0.07 -9.72 -15.68
C LEU A 435 0.40 -10.26 -14.34
N CYS A 436 0.82 -9.35 -13.47
CA CYS A 436 1.47 -9.71 -12.22
C CYS A 436 0.73 -9.08 -11.05
N ALA A 437 0.64 -9.83 -9.95
CA ALA A 437 0.00 -9.40 -8.73
C ALA A 437 0.76 -9.96 -7.54
N ARG A 438 0.83 -9.19 -6.46
CA ARG A 438 1.46 -9.59 -5.21
C ARG A 438 0.52 -9.31 -4.05
N GLY A 439 0.40 -10.31 -3.20
CA GLY A 439 -0.32 -10.22 -1.94
C GLY A 439 0.52 -9.47 -0.91
N MET A 440 0.00 -9.40 0.30
CA MET A 440 0.70 -8.76 1.42
C MET A 440 2.03 -9.43 1.75
N ASN A 441 2.94 -8.73 2.43
CA ASN A 441 4.22 -9.33 2.83
C ASN A 441 4.02 -10.40 3.91
N GLY A 442 4.61 -11.58 3.72
CA GLY A 442 4.43 -12.76 4.56
C GLY A 442 5.61 -13.10 5.48
N TYR A 443 6.51 -12.15 5.76
CA TYR A 443 7.57 -12.38 6.74
C TYR A 443 8.12 -11.10 7.37
N THR A 444 7.84 -10.89 8.66
CA THR A 444 8.56 -9.97 9.53
C THR A 444 9.06 -10.76 10.75
N LEU A 445 10.35 -10.64 11.06
CA LEU A 445 11.00 -11.43 12.12
C LEU A 445 10.42 -10.99 13.47
N GLY A 446 9.96 -11.93 14.33
CA GLY A 446 9.43 -11.61 15.66
C GLY A 446 8.20 -12.44 16.06
N GLY A 447 7.41 -11.92 17.01
CA GLY A 447 6.17 -12.55 17.52
C GLY A 447 4.95 -12.44 16.59
N THR A 448 5.19 -12.30 15.28
CA THR A 448 4.23 -11.86 14.26
C THR A 448 3.17 -12.89 13.88
N GLY A 449 3.28 -14.12 14.44
CA GLY A 449 2.30 -15.23 14.41
C GLY A 449 0.86 -14.90 14.80
N HIS A 450 0.65 -13.76 15.45
CA HIS A 450 -0.67 -13.30 15.92
C HIS A 450 -1.13 -12.01 15.23
N GLN A 451 -0.37 -11.50 14.26
CA GLN A 451 -0.67 -10.22 13.63
C GLN A 451 -1.70 -10.36 12.50
N PRO A 452 -2.55 -9.34 12.29
CA PRO A 452 -3.54 -9.30 11.20
C PRO A 452 -2.97 -9.52 9.78
N GLN A 453 -1.68 -9.20 9.55
CA GLN A 453 -0.95 -9.34 8.27
C GLN A 453 -1.04 -10.73 7.63
N GLN A 454 -0.98 -11.78 8.46
CA GLN A 454 -0.70 -13.15 7.99
C GLN A 454 -1.81 -13.72 7.12
N ASN A 455 -3.00 -13.18 7.29
CA ASN A 455 -4.24 -13.61 6.67
C ASN A 455 -4.88 -12.47 5.89
N ALA A 456 -4.09 -11.57 5.30
CA ALA A 456 -4.63 -10.64 4.31
C ALA A 456 -4.74 -11.36 2.95
N LEU A 457 -5.85 -11.12 2.24
CA LEU A 457 -6.09 -11.71 0.93
C LEU A 457 -6.38 -10.62 -0.09
N GLY A 458 -5.41 -10.42 -0.98
CA GLY A 458 -5.62 -9.59 -2.17
C GLY A 458 -6.35 -10.36 -3.26
N ILE A 459 -7.19 -9.68 -4.01
CA ILE A 459 -7.77 -10.17 -5.26
C ILE A 459 -7.59 -9.11 -6.33
N VAL A 460 -7.21 -9.53 -7.53
CA VAL A 460 -7.25 -8.68 -8.72
C VAL A 460 -7.99 -9.38 -9.83
N TRP A 461 -8.86 -8.64 -10.51
CA TRP A 461 -9.47 -9.06 -11.75
C TRP A 461 -8.86 -8.27 -12.90
N TRP A 462 -8.61 -8.94 -14.01
CA TRP A 462 -8.10 -8.38 -15.25
C TRP A 462 -9.12 -8.65 -16.35
N ASP A 463 -9.42 -7.65 -17.16
CA ASP A 463 -10.27 -7.81 -18.33
C ASP A 463 -9.85 -6.86 -19.46
N ASP A 464 -10.26 -7.20 -20.67
CA ASP A 464 -10.20 -6.38 -21.88
C ASP A 464 -8.81 -5.75 -22.13
N VAL A 465 -7.75 -6.56 -21.94
CA VAL A 465 -6.34 -6.22 -22.17
C VAL A 465 -6.11 -5.96 -23.65
N LYS A 466 -5.56 -4.79 -23.99
CA LYS A 466 -5.36 -4.34 -25.37
C LYS A 466 -3.94 -3.85 -25.57
N VAL A 467 -3.40 -4.11 -26.76
CA VAL A 467 -2.04 -3.72 -27.16
C VAL A 467 -2.10 -2.87 -28.41
N PHE A 468 -1.34 -1.78 -28.40
CA PHE A 468 -1.34 -0.77 -29.44
C PHE A 468 0.09 -0.34 -29.76
N GLU A 469 0.31 0.02 -31.02
CA GLU A 469 1.48 0.80 -31.45
C GLU A 469 0.95 2.19 -31.88
N PRO A 470 0.84 3.17 -30.96
CA PRO A 470 0.04 4.39 -31.18
C PRO A 470 0.44 5.21 -32.42
N GLU A 471 1.73 5.22 -32.76
CA GLU A 471 2.28 6.00 -33.87
C GLU A 471 2.13 5.33 -35.26
N SER A 472 1.54 4.13 -35.29
CA SER A 472 1.35 3.33 -36.49
C SER A 472 -0.12 3.24 -36.89
N SER A 473 -0.38 3.47 -38.17
CA SER A 473 -1.69 3.28 -38.77
C SER A 473 -1.97 1.80 -39.04
N ALA A 474 -3.24 1.46 -39.28
CA ALA A 474 -3.61 0.11 -39.73
C ALA A 474 -2.88 -0.31 -41.02
N GLN A 475 -2.57 0.65 -41.90
CA GLN A 475 -1.81 0.41 -43.13
C GLN A 475 -0.34 0.08 -42.83
N ASP A 476 0.29 0.82 -41.90
CA ASP A 476 1.69 0.58 -41.48
C ASP A 476 1.87 -0.80 -40.84
N LEU A 477 0.86 -1.26 -40.09
CA LEU A 477 0.83 -2.58 -39.46
C LEU A 477 0.64 -3.68 -40.51
N SER A 478 -0.35 -3.53 -41.39
CA SER A 478 -0.62 -4.48 -42.47
C SER A 478 0.57 -4.64 -43.42
N ALA A 479 1.28 -3.55 -43.73
CA ALA A 479 2.46 -3.58 -44.61
C ALA A 479 3.63 -4.39 -44.03
N ARG A 480 3.62 -4.70 -42.73
CA ARG A 480 4.63 -5.52 -42.04
C ARG A 480 4.07 -6.88 -41.60
N GLY A 481 2.92 -7.28 -42.15
CA GLY A 481 2.29 -8.57 -41.87
C GLY A 481 1.65 -8.68 -40.49
N VAL A 482 1.42 -7.56 -39.79
CA VAL A 482 0.67 -7.54 -38.53
C VAL A 482 -0.80 -7.41 -38.83
N VAL A 483 -1.63 -8.28 -38.23
CA VAL A 483 -3.07 -8.32 -38.45
C VAL A 483 -3.78 -7.63 -37.29
N PRO A 484 -4.40 -6.45 -37.52
CA PRO A 484 -5.31 -5.82 -36.55
C PRO A 484 -6.40 -6.77 -36.08
N ILE A 485 -6.73 -6.72 -34.79
CA ILE A 485 -7.86 -7.46 -34.23
C ILE A 485 -9.12 -6.60 -34.31
N SER A 486 -10.10 -7.06 -35.09
CA SER A 486 -11.47 -6.56 -35.00
C SER A 486 -12.27 -7.45 -34.04
N LYS A 487 -12.76 -6.89 -32.93
CA LYS A 487 -13.60 -7.62 -31.98
C LYS A 487 -15.07 -7.46 -32.35
N THR A 488 -15.80 -8.58 -32.37
CA THR A 488 -17.27 -8.56 -32.35
C THR A 488 -17.72 -8.45 -30.90
N PRO A 489 -18.57 -7.49 -30.53
CA PRO A 489 -19.07 -7.38 -29.17
C PRO A 489 -19.76 -8.69 -28.75
N ILE A 490 -19.30 -9.30 -27.66
CA ILE A 490 -19.98 -10.44 -27.03
C ILE A 490 -21.04 -9.87 -26.08
N SER A 491 -22.26 -10.39 -26.14
CA SER A 491 -23.30 -10.00 -25.20
C SER A 491 -22.93 -10.44 -23.79
N ILE A 492 -22.81 -9.46 -22.89
CA ILE A 492 -22.64 -9.70 -21.46
C ILE A 492 -23.94 -10.22 -20.86
N ALA A 493 -23.85 -11.23 -19.99
CA ALA A 493 -24.98 -11.77 -19.24
C ALA A 493 -25.25 -10.95 -17.97
N ALA A 494 -26.26 -11.33 -17.19
CA ALA A 494 -26.43 -10.76 -15.86
C ALA A 494 -25.19 -11.09 -15.00
N HIS A 495 -24.66 -10.07 -14.32
CA HIS A 495 -23.38 -10.16 -13.60
C HIS A 495 -23.38 -9.22 -12.38
N LEU A 496 -22.32 -9.29 -11.58
CA LEU A 496 -22.07 -8.45 -10.42
C LEU A 496 -21.14 -7.30 -10.79
N SER A 497 -21.46 -6.12 -10.29
CA SER A 497 -20.58 -4.94 -10.25
C SER A 497 -20.49 -4.42 -8.83
N ASN A 498 -19.48 -3.63 -8.51
CA ASN A 498 -19.25 -3.16 -7.14
C ASN A 498 -19.23 -4.31 -6.11
N LEU A 499 -18.72 -5.49 -6.50
CA LEU A 499 -18.58 -6.62 -5.58
C LEU A 499 -17.59 -6.26 -4.48
N ASP A 500 -18.05 -6.32 -3.23
CA ASP A 500 -17.27 -6.20 -2.00
C ASP A 500 -17.53 -7.44 -1.14
N LEU A 501 -16.45 -8.11 -0.73
CA LEU A 501 -16.52 -9.30 0.12
C LEU A 501 -16.75 -8.97 1.61
N GLY A 502 -16.77 -7.70 1.99
CA GLY A 502 -16.99 -7.24 3.36
C GLY A 502 -15.70 -6.94 4.13
N GLU A 503 -15.82 -6.79 5.46
CA GLU A 503 -14.71 -6.42 6.34
C GLU A 503 -13.68 -7.55 6.52
N GLN A 504 -14.13 -8.81 6.39
CA GLN A 504 -13.38 -10.04 6.65
C GLN A 504 -12.78 -10.10 8.07
N LEU A 505 -13.55 -9.63 9.05
CA LEU A 505 -13.22 -9.68 10.47
C LEU A 505 -14.04 -10.74 11.20
N LEU A 506 -13.73 -11.04 12.46
CA LEU A 506 -14.54 -11.97 13.24
C LEU A 506 -15.93 -11.39 13.53
N GLY A 507 -16.94 -12.25 13.44
CA GLY A 507 -18.36 -11.88 13.53
C GLY A 507 -19.07 -11.86 12.18
N ILE A 508 -20.18 -11.13 12.12
CA ILE A 508 -21.06 -11.07 10.94
C ILE A 508 -20.49 -10.09 9.91
N ASN A 509 -20.13 -10.62 8.75
CA ASN A 509 -19.66 -9.90 7.58
C ASN A 509 -20.75 -9.86 6.52
N HIS A 510 -20.66 -8.91 5.59
CA HIS A 510 -21.63 -8.75 4.51
C HIS A 510 -20.92 -8.73 3.16
N ILE A 511 -21.25 -9.68 2.29
CA ILE A 511 -20.95 -9.55 0.86
C ILE A 511 -21.99 -8.59 0.30
N SER A 512 -21.54 -7.59 -0.46
CA SER A 512 -22.42 -6.64 -1.14
C SER A 512 -22.03 -6.51 -2.61
N ALA A 513 -23.02 -6.32 -3.49
CA ALA A 513 -22.81 -6.12 -4.91
C ALA A 513 -23.99 -5.39 -5.53
N GLN A 514 -23.83 -4.99 -6.80
CA GLN A 514 -24.89 -4.52 -7.68
C GLN A 514 -25.09 -5.55 -8.79
N ILE A 515 -26.28 -6.14 -8.89
CA ILE A 515 -26.64 -7.02 -10.01
C ILE A 515 -26.93 -6.13 -11.22
N LYS A 516 -26.15 -6.27 -12.29
CA LYS A 516 -26.37 -5.64 -13.59
C LYS A 516 -27.14 -6.60 -14.48
N ASN A 517 -28.29 -6.19 -15.00
CA ASN A 517 -29.11 -7.00 -15.91
C ASN A 517 -29.20 -6.38 -17.31
N PRO A 518 -28.42 -6.87 -18.28
CA PRO A 518 -28.52 -6.44 -19.68
C PRO A 518 -29.79 -6.94 -20.40
N GLY A 519 -30.43 -7.98 -19.86
CA GLY A 519 -31.59 -8.67 -20.44
C GLY A 519 -32.94 -8.05 -20.04
N PRO A 520 -34.06 -8.74 -20.30
CA PRO A 520 -35.38 -8.32 -19.83
C PRO A 520 -35.48 -8.38 -18.30
N ASP A 521 -36.49 -7.72 -17.75
CA ASP A 521 -36.76 -7.71 -16.30
C ASP A 521 -36.85 -9.13 -15.74
N ALA A 522 -36.02 -9.44 -14.74
CA ALA A 522 -35.90 -10.77 -14.16
C ALA A 522 -35.63 -10.69 -12.65
N ASP A 523 -35.85 -11.82 -11.98
CA ASP A 523 -35.53 -11.98 -10.56
C ASP A 523 -34.23 -12.77 -10.44
N PHE A 524 -33.37 -12.35 -9.52
CA PHE A 524 -32.08 -12.97 -9.27
C PHE A 524 -31.87 -13.24 -7.78
N TYR A 525 -31.01 -14.20 -7.48
CA TYR A 525 -30.54 -14.49 -6.12
C TYR A 525 -29.02 -14.51 -6.10
N LEU A 526 -28.43 -14.03 -5.01
CA LEU A 526 -27.02 -14.24 -4.71
C LEU A 526 -26.89 -15.38 -3.69
N GLN A 527 -26.01 -16.34 -3.97
CA GLN A 527 -25.74 -17.48 -3.08
C GLN A 527 -24.26 -17.58 -2.76
N MET A 528 -23.94 -17.82 -1.49
CA MET A 528 -22.61 -18.22 -1.03
C MET A 528 -22.65 -19.65 -0.48
N GLN A 529 -21.64 -20.45 -0.81
CA GLN A 529 -21.43 -21.79 -0.26
C GLN A 529 -19.97 -21.95 0.16
N TRP A 530 -19.71 -22.35 1.41
CA TRP A 530 -18.36 -22.69 1.85
C TRP A 530 -17.81 -23.88 1.06
N ALA A 531 -16.55 -23.78 0.66
CA ALA A 531 -15.82 -24.79 -0.11
C ALA A 531 -14.65 -25.41 0.69
N ASP A 532 -14.75 -25.36 2.01
CA ASP A 532 -13.77 -25.87 2.98
C ASP A 532 -14.09 -27.29 3.49
N GLY A 533 -15.07 -27.95 2.85
CA GLY A 533 -15.57 -29.26 3.24
C GLY A 533 -16.62 -29.23 4.37
N THR A 534 -16.99 -28.05 4.89
CA THR A 534 -18.11 -27.93 5.83
C THR A 534 -19.43 -28.29 5.16
N LYS A 535 -20.29 -29.01 5.88
CA LYS A 535 -21.66 -29.34 5.42
C LYS A 535 -22.67 -28.22 5.70
N ALA A 536 -22.20 -26.97 5.80
CA ALA A 536 -23.06 -25.82 6.03
C ALA A 536 -23.99 -25.61 4.83
N ALA A 537 -25.25 -25.28 5.10
CA ALA A 537 -26.21 -24.96 4.05
C ALA A 537 -25.80 -23.68 3.30
N PRO A 538 -26.11 -23.56 2.00
CA PRO A 538 -25.84 -22.34 1.24
C PRO A 538 -26.59 -21.15 1.85
N ILE A 539 -25.93 -20.00 1.89
CA ILE A 539 -26.52 -18.72 2.29
C ILE A 539 -27.08 -18.09 1.01
N ILE A 540 -28.39 -17.83 0.96
CA ILE A 540 -29.07 -17.31 -0.23
C ILE A 540 -29.79 -16.00 0.12
N SER A 541 -29.69 -14.99 -0.74
CA SER A 541 -30.41 -13.72 -0.60
C SER A 541 -31.93 -13.90 -0.77
N SER A 542 -32.69 -12.86 -0.40
CA SER A 542 -34.06 -12.69 -0.92
C SER A 542 -34.04 -12.46 -2.44
N PRO A 543 -35.14 -12.73 -3.17
CA PRO A 543 -35.21 -12.43 -4.60
C PRO A 543 -35.06 -10.94 -4.87
N ILE A 544 -34.22 -10.59 -5.84
CA ILE A 544 -33.98 -9.20 -6.26
C ILE A 544 -34.50 -9.01 -7.69
N ARG A 545 -35.54 -8.19 -7.85
CA ARG A 545 -36.08 -7.80 -9.16
C ARG A 545 -35.14 -6.78 -9.80
N VAL A 546 -34.60 -7.07 -10.98
CA VAL A 546 -33.74 -6.15 -11.73
C VAL A 546 -34.32 -5.90 -13.12
N GLY A 547 -34.65 -4.64 -13.39
CA GLY A 547 -35.18 -4.23 -14.68
C GLY A 547 -34.15 -4.26 -15.81
N LYS A 548 -34.61 -4.16 -17.05
CA LYS A 548 -33.78 -4.14 -18.25
C LYS A 548 -32.78 -2.98 -18.24
N ILE A 549 -31.49 -3.31 -18.42
CA ILE A 549 -30.35 -2.36 -18.42
C ILE A 549 -30.29 -1.57 -17.09
N LYS A 550 -30.84 -2.14 -16.00
CA LYS A 550 -30.78 -1.55 -14.67
C LYS A 550 -29.83 -2.33 -13.77
N THR A 551 -29.52 -1.70 -12.65
CA THR A 551 -28.79 -2.30 -11.54
C THR A 551 -29.68 -2.38 -10.30
N ALA A 552 -29.44 -3.35 -9.44
CA ALA A 552 -30.03 -3.38 -8.10
C ALA A 552 -29.03 -3.88 -7.06
N PRO A 553 -29.03 -3.32 -5.84
CA PRO A 553 -28.18 -3.79 -4.76
C PRO A 553 -28.61 -5.18 -4.30
N VAL A 554 -27.63 -5.99 -3.92
CA VAL A 554 -27.82 -7.28 -3.24
C VAL A 554 -26.81 -7.40 -2.12
N SER A 555 -27.21 -8.03 -1.02
CA SER A 555 -26.30 -8.35 0.07
C SER A 555 -26.67 -9.68 0.72
N ILE A 556 -25.64 -10.41 1.16
CA ILE A 556 -25.77 -11.63 1.98
C ILE A 556 -24.82 -11.53 3.17
N ALA A 557 -25.27 -11.99 4.33
CA ALA A 557 -24.49 -12.01 5.55
C ALA A 557 -23.82 -13.38 5.74
N TYR A 558 -22.53 -13.40 6.09
CA TYR A 558 -21.80 -14.62 6.45
C TYR A 558 -21.04 -14.40 7.76
N ASN A 559 -20.83 -15.48 8.52
CA ASN A 559 -20.22 -15.39 9.85
C ASN A 559 -18.81 -15.99 9.86
N LEU A 560 -17.87 -15.28 10.47
CA LEU A 560 -16.53 -15.79 10.81
C LEU A 560 -16.44 -15.92 12.32
N SER A 561 -16.80 -17.10 12.84
CA SER A 561 -16.99 -17.35 14.27
C SER A 561 -15.73 -17.75 15.04
N ASP A 562 -14.64 -18.02 14.34
CA ASP A 562 -13.39 -18.54 14.88
C ASP A 562 -12.21 -17.80 14.26
N GLY A 563 -11.17 -17.60 15.08
CA GLY A 563 -9.89 -17.09 14.61
C GLY A 563 -9.38 -17.94 13.44
N GLY A 564 -8.84 -17.28 12.41
CA GLY A 564 -8.17 -17.96 11.32
C GLY A 564 -6.92 -18.72 11.79
N LYS A 565 -6.38 -19.57 10.93
CA LYS A 565 -5.00 -20.07 11.10
C LYS A 565 -4.08 -19.16 10.31
N ALA A 566 -2.88 -18.90 10.82
CA ALA A 566 -1.89 -18.09 10.10
C ALA A 566 -1.62 -18.67 8.70
N TYR A 567 -1.60 -17.82 7.68
CA TYR A 567 -1.40 -18.19 6.28
C TYR A 567 -2.41 -19.22 5.77
N HIS A 568 -3.68 -19.08 6.16
CA HIS A 568 -4.77 -19.93 5.65
C HIS A 568 -5.98 -19.09 5.27
N GLU A 569 -6.48 -19.32 4.06
CA GLU A 569 -7.71 -18.74 3.56
C GLU A 569 -8.86 -19.76 3.66
N LYS A 570 -10.09 -19.27 3.90
CA LYS A 570 -11.31 -20.06 3.87
C LYS A 570 -11.98 -19.92 2.49
N PRO A 571 -11.96 -20.94 1.63
CA PRO A 571 -12.53 -20.87 0.29
C PRO A 571 -14.06 -20.94 0.32
N PHE A 572 -14.71 -20.27 -0.62
CA PHE A 572 -16.14 -20.34 -0.86
C PHE A 572 -16.48 -20.14 -2.34
N VAL A 573 -17.64 -20.64 -2.76
CA VAL A 573 -18.22 -20.38 -4.08
C VAL A 573 -19.28 -19.31 -3.92
N LEU A 574 -19.20 -18.26 -4.73
CA LEU A 574 -20.29 -17.31 -4.90
C LEU A 574 -20.98 -17.64 -6.22
N SER A 575 -22.31 -17.54 -6.25
CA SER A 575 -23.13 -17.83 -7.42
C SER A 575 -24.24 -16.81 -7.59
N LEU A 576 -24.50 -16.42 -8.83
CA LEU A 576 -25.68 -15.68 -9.24
C LEU A 576 -26.68 -16.69 -9.82
N LEU A 577 -27.91 -16.66 -9.31
CA LEU A 577 -28.98 -17.58 -9.72
C LEU A 577 -30.11 -16.80 -10.37
N ASP A 578 -30.82 -17.45 -11.30
CA ASP A 578 -32.04 -16.93 -11.90
C ASP A 578 -33.29 -17.15 -11.00
N ALA A 579 -34.46 -16.74 -11.50
CA ALA A 579 -35.74 -16.91 -10.82
C ALA A 579 -36.10 -18.39 -10.51
N LYS A 580 -35.54 -19.35 -11.24
CA LYS A 580 -35.73 -20.79 -11.03
C LYS A 580 -34.68 -21.37 -10.07
N LYS A 581 -33.83 -20.52 -9.49
CA LYS A 581 -32.68 -20.91 -8.66
C LYS A 581 -31.67 -21.80 -9.42
N VAL A 582 -31.54 -21.59 -10.72
CA VAL A 582 -30.47 -22.19 -11.52
C VAL A 582 -29.28 -21.25 -11.52
N VAL A 583 -28.08 -21.78 -11.28
CA VAL A 583 -26.83 -21.01 -11.34
C VAL A 583 -26.60 -20.55 -12.77
N ILE A 584 -26.49 -19.23 -12.98
CA ILE A 584 -26.20 -18.62 -14.29
C ILE A 584 -24.76 -18.11 -14.39
N ALA A 585 -24.12 -17.84 -13.24
CA ALA A 585 -22.70 -17.51 -13.13
C ALA A 585 -22.19 -17.91 -11.75
N SER A 586 -20.93 -18.34 -11.65
CA SER A 586 -20.29 -18.68 -10.37
C SER A 586 -18.78 -18.54 -10.45
N SER A 587 -18.16 -18.16 -9.34
CA SER A 587 -16.71 -18.01 -9.22
C SER A 587 -16.24 -18.43 -7.82
N ASN A 588 -14.99 -18.90 -7.73
CA ASN A 588 -14.36 -19.27 -6.48
C ASN A 588 -13.67 -18.06 -5.85
N TYR A 589 -13.94 -17.83 -4.58
CA TYR A 589 -13.29 -16.81 -3.78
C TYR A 589 -12.74 -17.45 -2.51
N SER A 590 -11.93 -16.67 -1.80
CA SER A 590 -11.60 -17.00 -0.42
C SER A 590 -11.77 -15.75 0.44
N VAL A 591 -11.90 -15.95 1.74
CA VAL A 591 -11.74 -14.90 2.74
C VAL A 591 -10.71 -15.34 3.76
N SER A 592 -10.15 -14.38 4.47
CA SER A 592 -9.17 -14.64 5.52
C SER A 592 -9.37 -13.62 6.63
N THR A 593 -9.12 -14.02 7.87
CA THR A 593 -9.43 -13.23 9.07
C THR A 593 -8.33 -13.34 10.12
N TRP A 594 -8.42 -12.54 11.16
CA TRP A 594 -7.44 -12.49 12.24
C TRP A 594 -7.31 -13.84 12.92
N THR A 595 -6.09 -14.18 13.33
CA THR A 595 -5.82 -15.40 14.10
C THR A 595 -6.25 -15.26 15.56
N VAL A 596 -6.34 -14.01 16.07
CA VAL A 596 -6.82 -13.67 17.41
C VAL A 596 -7.94 -12.62 17.35
N PRO A 597 -8.97 -12.70 18.21
CA PRO A 597 -10.08 -11.76 18.20
C PRO A 597 -9.74 -10.38 18.77
N ILE A 598 -8.73 -10.35 19.63
CA ILE A 598 -8.25 -9.17 20.33
C ILE A 598 -6.73 -9.18 20.18
N ASP A 599 -6.18 -8.14 19.56
CA ASP A 599 -4.75 -7.87 19.61
C ASP A 599 -4.47 -7.08 20.90
N LEU A 600 -3.62 -7.63 21.77
CA LEU A 600 -3.32 -7.10 23.10
C LEU A 600 -1.81 -6.90 23.23
N GLU A 601 -1.41 -5.63 23.30
CA GLU A 601 -0.01 -5.26 23.55
C GLU A 601 0.16 -4.55 24.88
N LEU A 602 1.23 -4.92 25.59
CA LEU A 602 1.67 -4.26 26.80
C LEU A 602 2.76 -3.26 26.48
N GLY A 603 2.74 -2.12 27.15
CA GLY A 603 3.77 -1.11 26.97
C GLY A 603 5.13 -1.42 27.58
N SER A 604 5.25 -2.45 28.43
CA SER A 604 6.55 -2.92 28.92
C SER A 604 6.52 -4.37 29.40
N LEU A 605 7.59 -5.10 29.09
CA LEU A 605 8.00 -6.40 29.67
C LEU A 605 8.33 -6.31 31.16
N TYR A 606 9.06 -5.24 31.47
CA TYR A 606 9.81 -4.98 32.68
C TYR A 606 9.57 -3.53 33.06
N MET A 607 8.58 -3.30 33.89
CA MET A 607 8.13 -1.97 34.24
C MET A 607 9.00 -1.35 35.32
N GLN A 608 9.24 -0.05 35.25
CA GLN A 608 9.87 0.67 36.36
C GLN A 608 8.98 0.67 37.61
N PRO A 609 9.54 0.91 38.80
CA PRO A 609 8.77 0.90 40.03
C PRO A 609 7.54 1.80 40.01
N THR A 610 7.64 3.01 39.46
CA THR A 610 6.54 3.99 39.45
C THR A 610 5.69 3.95 38.18
N GLN A 611 6.07 3.14 37.19
CA GLN A 611 5.40 3.08 35.89
C GLN A 611 4.03 2.40 36.00
N LYS A 612 3.03 2.94 35.31
CA LYS A 612 1.76 2.24 35.05
C LYS A 612 1.90 1.33 33.84
N GLN A 613 1.15 0.23 33.82
CA GLN A 613 1.17 -0.67 32.67
C GLN A 613 0.30 -0.08 31.58
N PHE A 614 0.90 0.55 30.57
CA PHE A 614 0.21 0.91 29.35
C PHE A 614 -0.30 -0.35 28.65
N VAL A 615 -1.54 -0.30 28.16
CA VAL A 615 -2.18 -1.38 27.42
C VAL A 615 -2.81 -0.82 26.16
N ARG A 616 -2.45 -1.43 25.03
CA ARG A 616 -3.08 -1.21 23.72
C ARG A 616 -3.92 -2.44 23.39
N VAL A 617 -5.18 -2.21 23.05
CA VAL A 617 -6.11 -3.25 22.62
C VAL A 617 -6.69 -2.86 21.28
N ASN A 618 -6.69 -3.78 20.32
CA ASN A 618 -7.42 -3.60 19.08
C ASN A 618 -8.33 -4.81 18.81
N PHE A 619 -9.61 -4.54 18.52
CA PHE A 619 -10.59 -5.59 18.26
C PHE A 619 -10.61 -5.97 16.78
N GLY A 620 -10.28 -7.22 16.49
CA GLY A 620 -10.41 -7.84 15.16
C GLY A 620 -11.85 -8.22 14.81
N LEU A 621 -12.82 -7.39 15.22
CA LEU A 621 -14.26 -7.66 15.14
C LEU A 621 -14.93 -6.77 14.10
N THR A 622 -15.94 -7.30 13.38
CA THR A 622 -16.71 -6.51 12.41
C THR A 622 -17.41 -5.34 13.08
N ASN A 623 -17.70 -4.27 12.33
CA ASN A 623 -18.49 -3.16 12.85
C ASN A 623 -19.85 -3.63 13.42
N SER A 624 -20.47 -4.65 12.80
CA SER A 624 -21.69 -5.26 13.36
C SER A 624 -21.45 -5.87 14.73
N GLU A 625 -20.35 -6.60 14.93
CA GLU A 625 -20.05 -7.23 16.22
C GLU A 625 -19.64 -6.20 17.28
N MET A 626 -18.94 -5.12 16.89
CA MET A 626 -18.58 -4.02 17.78
C MET A 626 -19.81 -3.34 18.40
N THR A 627 -20.95 -3.26 17.69
CA THR A 627 -22.19 -2.72 18.28
C THR A 627 -22.74 -3.56 19.45
N ARG A 628 -22.29 -4.80 19.59
CA ARG A 628 -22.70 -5.73 20.66
C ARG A 628 -21.73 -5.73 21.84
N ILE A 629 -20.60 -5.03 21.74
CA ILE A 629 -19.62 -4.92 22.81
C ILE A 629 -19.95 -3.73 23.71
N LYS A 630 -20.04 -3.99 25.01
CA LYS A 630 -20.31 -2.99 26.04
C LYS A 630 -19.01 -2.42 26.59
N GLU A 631 -18.11 -3.30 27.01
CA GLU A 631 -16.91 -2.94 27.76
C GLU A 631 -15.77 -3.93 27.52
N LEU A 632 -14.56 -3.45 27.72
CA LEU A 632 -13.34 -4.24 27.80
C LEU A 632 -13.01 -4.44 29.28
N LYS A 633 -12.89 -5.71 29.69
CA LYS A 633 -12.40 -6.09 31.03
C LYS A 633 -10.95 -6.53 30.93
N LEU A 634 -10.07 -5.96 31.76
CA LEU A 634 -8.65 -6.25 31.85
C LEU A 634 -8.36 -6.82 33.24
N ASP A 635 -8.09 -8.13 33.32
CA ASP A 635 -7.76 -8.83 34.57
C ASP A 635 -6.25 -9.00 34.68
N VAL A 636 -5.64 -8.49 35.76
CA VAL A 636 -4.25 -8.79 36.11
C VAL A 636 -4.22 -10.11 36.86
N ILE A 637 -3.53 -11.10 36.30
CA ILE A 637 -3.55 -12.48 36.77
C ILE A 637 -2.14 -12.92 37.18
N GLU A 638 -2.04 -13.62 38.31
CA GLU A 638 -0.84 -14.36 38.66
C GLU A 638 -0.71 -15.60 37.78
N LYS A 639 0.34 -15.66 36.96
CA LYS A 639 0.54 -16.66 35.90
C LYS A 639 0.49 -18.10 36.41
N VAL A 640 1.09 -18.36 37.57
CA VAL A 640 1.24 -19.73 38.10
C VAL A 640 -0.08 -20.24 38.69
N SER A 641 -0.77 -19.42 39.49
CA SER A 641 -2.00 -19.82 40.18
C SER A 641 -3.27 -19.61 39.35
N GLY A 642 -3.21 -18.76 38.31
CA GLY A 642 -4.38 -18.29 37.57
C GLY A 642 -5.27 -17.33 38.36
N LYS A 643 -4.84 -16.89 39.56
CA LYS A 643 -5.64 -16.00 40.42
C LYS A 643 -5.72 -14.60 39.82
N VAL A 644 -6.93 -14.09 39.65
CA VAL A 644 -7.17 -12.67 39.33
C VAL A 644 -6.84 -11.84 40.57
N LEU A 645 -5.89 -10.92 40.41
CA LEU A 645 -5.43 -10.03 41.49
C LEU A 645 -6.20 -8.71 41.49
N LYS A 646 -6.51 -8.17 40.29
CA LYS A 646 -7.28 -6.93 40.11
C LYS A 646 -7.92 -6.91 38.73
N SER A 647 -9.10 -6.31 38.63
CA SER A 647 -9.83 -6.11 37.37
C SER A 647 -9.98 -4.62 37.06
N PHE A 648 -9.88 -4.26 35.80
CA PHE A 648 -10.15 -2.93 35.27
C PHE A 648 -11.21 -3.04 34.17
N THR A 649 -12.11 -2.06 34.08
CA THR A 649 -13.19 -2.06 33.09
C THR A 649 -13.21 -0.73 32.35
N LEU A 650 -13.34 -0.78 31.03
CA LEU A 650 -13.37 0.39 30.15
C LEU A 650 -14.55 0.26 29.17
N PRO A 651 -15.32 1.32 28.90
CA PRO A 651 -16.29 1.31 27.81
C PRO A 651 -15.60 0.96 26.49
N ALA A 652 -16.22 0.08 25.71
CA ALA A 652 -15.68 -0.40 24.42
C ALA A 652 -16.71 -0.37 23.29
N ASN A 653 -17.81 0.37 23.49
CA ASN A 653 -18.81 0.62 22.45
C ASN A 653 -18.25 1.56 21.36
N PRO A 654 -18.92 1.69 20.19
CA PRO A 654 -18.44 2.52 19.09
C PRO A 654 -18.13 3.98 19.46
N ASP A 655 -18.90 4.59 20.35
CA ASP A 655 -18.65 5.97 20.81
C ASP A 655 -17.36 6.06 21.63
N ALA A 656 -17.07 5.06 22.48
CA ALA A 656 -15.85 4.99 23.26
C ALA A 656 -14.62 4.83 22.36
N ILE A 657 -14.71 4.01 21.30
CA ILE A 657 -13.66 3.85 20.28
C ILE A 657 -13.40 5.17 19.56
N SER A 658 -14.47 5.82 19.07
CA SER A 658 -14.36 7.12 18.38
C SER A 658 -13.69 8.18 19.26
N ASN A 659 -14.02 8.20 20.56
CA ASN A 659 -13.40 9.11 21.54
C ASN A 659 -11.91 8.82 21.80
N GLN A 660 -11.38 7.63 21.47
CA GLN A 660 -9.94 7.39 21.55
C GLN A 660 -9.18 8.05 20.41
N ARG A 661 -9.83 8.37 19.26
CA ARG A 661 -9.15 8.98 18.10
C ARG A 661 -8.35 10.21 18.48
N SER A 662 -8.87 11.09 19.32
CA SER A 662 -8.15 12.31 19.73
C SER A 662 -6.89 12.04 20.56
N LYS A 663 -6.77 10.84 21.17
CA LYS A 663 -5.67 10.45 22.05
C LYS A 663 -4.53 9.71 21.34
N ILE A 664 -4.75 9.29 20.09
CA ILE A 664 -3.76 8.57 19.29
C ILE A 664 -2.87 9.61 18.58
N PRO A 665 -1.54 9.57 18.65
CA PRO A 665 -0.69 10.50 17.90
C PRO A 665 -0.86 10.39 16.36
N PHE A 666 -0.56 11.47 15.63
CA PHE A 666 -0.67 11.54 14.16
C PHE A 666 0.30 10.60 13.41
N GLY A 667 1.33 10.08 14.09
CA GLY A 667 2.36 9.23 13.49
C GLY A 667 2.22 7.72 13.75
N VAL A 668 1.10 7.23 14.31
CA VAL A 668 0.93 5.80 14.66
C VAL A 668 0.71 4.93 13.43
N LEU A 669 1.33 3.74 13.45
CA LEU A 669 1.58 2.83 12.32
C LEU A 669 1.06 1.39 12.59
N ASP A 670 -0.15 1.27 13.12
CA ASP A 670 -0.82 0.00 13.43
C ASP A 670 -2.35 0.22 13.38
N ASP A 671 -3.18 -0.81 13.55
CA ASP A 671 -4.62 -0.68 13.33
C ASP A 671 -5.40 0.12 14.39
N LEU A 672 -6.16 1.09 13.88
CA LEU A 672 -6.82 2.13 14.66
C LEU A 672 -8.35 2.03 14.66
N ARG A 673 -8.96 1.17 13.82
CA ARG A 673 -10.44 1.13 13.66
C ARG A 673 -11.16 0.90 14.98
N ASN A 674 -10.70 -0.08 15.75
CA ASN A 674 -11.31 -0.53 16.99
C ASN A 674 -10.30 -0.47 18.13
N MET A 675 -9.43 0.56 18.13
CA MET A 675 -8.36 0.65 19.12
C MET A 675 -8.81 1.32 20.42
N LEU A 676 -8.44 0.70 21.54
CA LEU A 676 -8.48 1.27 22.89
C LEU A 676 -7.07 1.34 23.46
N ILE A 677 -6.80 2.45 24.14
CA ILE A 677 -5.56 2.65 24.90
C ILE A 677 -5.90 3.03 26.34
N THR A 678 -5.11 2.54 27.29
CA THR A 678 -5.34 2.78 28.72
C THR A 678 -4.07 2.51 29.54
N ASP A 679 -4.07 2.97 30.79
CA ASP A 679 -3.04 2.69 31.78
C ASP A 679 -3.60 1.95 32.97
N LEU A 680 -2.97 0.83 33.32
CA LEU A 680 -3.32 0.06 34.50
C LEU A 680 -2.39 0.42 35.65
N ASP A 681 -2.97 0.87 36.76
CA ASP A 681 -2.22 1.02 38.01
C ASP A 681 -1.99 -0.35 38.67
N VAL A 682 -0.77 -0.84 38.45
CA VAL A 682 -0.27 -2.13 38.95
C VAL A 682 0.65 -1.97 40.17
N SER A 683 0.60 -0.83 40.86
CA SER A 683 1.41 -0.55 42.06
C SER A 683 1.22 -1.56 43.21
N PHE A 684 0.16 -2.35 43.17
CA PHE A 684 -0.14 -3.44 44.11
C PHE A 684 0.70 -4.72 43.88
N LEU A 685 1.36 -4.87 42.73
CA LEU A 685 2.23 -6.02 42.45
C LEU A 685 3.59 -5.84 43.14
N PRO A 686 4.23 -6.88 43.69
CA PRO A 686 5.55 -6.73 44.29
C PRO A 686 6.62 -6.39 43.24
N LEU A 687 7.65 -5.65 43.66
CA LEU A 687 8.84 -5.42 42.85
C LEU A 687 9.68 -6.71 42.75
N GLN A 688 10.15 -7.02 41.56
CA GLN A 688 11.11 -8.10 41.30
C GLN A 688 12.53 -7.53 41.35
N PRO A 689 13.50 -8.28 41.92
CA PRO A 689 14.90 -7.87 41.91
C PRO A 689 15.40 -7.62 40.48
N PHE A 690 16.25 -6.60 40.31
CA PHE A 690 16.83 -6.24 39.01
C PHE A 690 17.69 -7.37 38.42
N ASP A 691 18.45 -8.06 39.28
CA ASP A 691 19.38 -9.14 38.94
C ASP A 691 18.70 -10.49 38.68
N ASN A 692 17.42 -10.64 39.04
CA ASN A 692 16.66 -11.87 38.82
C ASN A 692 15.16 -11.61 38.59
N PRO A 693 14.80 -10.96 37.47
CA PRO A 693 13.43 -10.53 37.25
C PRO A 693 12.51 -11.70 36.83
N GLN A 694 11.47 -11.96 37.62
CA GLN A 694 10.49 -13.00 37.33
C GLN A 694 9.19 -12.41 36.75
N ARG A 695 8.84 -12.77 35.51
CA ARG A 695 7.62 -12.31 34.83
C ARG A 695 6.41 -13.16 35.24
N ASN A 696 5.93 -12.89 36.46
CA ASN A 696 4.91 -13.69 37.13
C ASN A 696 3.47 -13.28 36.82
N TRP A 697 3.24 -12.20 36.08
CA TRP A 697 1.89 -11.69 35.83
C TRP A 697 1.57 -11.58 34.35
N ILE A 698 0.28 -11.69 34.02
CA ILE A 698 -0.27 -11.43 32.69
C ILE A 698 -1.47 -10.49 32.82
N VAL A 699 -1.83 -9.85 31.72
CA VAL A 699 -3.12 -9.17 31.57
C VAL A 699 -4.01 -10.04 30.67
N ARG A 700 -5.20 -10.38 31.15
CA ARG A 700 -6.25 -11.02 30.35
C ARG A 700 -7.25 -9.97 29.92
N ALA A 701 -7.35 -9.75 28.61
CA ALA A 701 -8.38 -8.90 28.02
C ALA A 701 -9.61 -9.74 27.68
N SER A 702 -10.80 -9.27 28.08
CA SER A 702 -12.08 -9.86 27.71
C SER A 702 -13.03 -8.80 27.15
N ALA A 703 -13.51 -9.00 25.94
CA ALA A 703 -14.61 -8.21 25.38
C ALA A 703 -15.91 -8.68 26.04
N ILE A 704 -16.63 -7.79 26.71
CA ILE A 704 -17.89 -8.10 27.39
C ILE A 704 -19.04 -7.59 26.53
N SER A 705 -19.96 -8.48 26.16
CA SER A 705 -21.14 -8.14 25.37
C SER A 705 -22.23 -7.41 26.17
N LEU A 706 -23.23 -6.89 25.48
CA LEU A 706 -24.39 -6.19 26.08
C LEU A 706 -25.15 -7.04 27.11
N ASP A 707 -25.11 -8.36 27.01
CA ASP A 707 -25.69 -9.30 27.98
C ASP A 707 -24.81 -9.58 29.20
N GLY A 708 -23.64 -8.92 29.30
CA GLY A 708 -22.71 -9.03 30.42
C GLY A 708 -21.78 -10.25 30.37
N LYS A 709 -21.78 -11.03 29.27
CA LYS A 709 -20.90 -12.20 29.12
C LYS A 709 -19.62 -11.86 28.37
N PRO A 710 -18.50 -12.54 28.65
CA PRO A 710 -17.32 -12.44 27.81
C PRO A 710 -17.60 -13.09 26.45
N SER A 711 -17.47 -12.33 25.37
CA SER A 711 -17.60 -12.80 23.98
C SER A 711 -16.26 -13.24 23.40
N TRP A 712 -15.17 -12.57 23.78
CA TRP A 712 -13.81 -12.86 23.31
C TRP A 712 -12.78 -12.62 24.41
N THR A 713 -11.72 -13.41 24.46
CA THR A 713 -10.66 -13.29 25.47
C THR A 713 -9.27 -13.57 24.89
N VAL A 714 -8.25 -12.83 25.35
CA VAL A 714 -6.84 -13.06 25.03
C VAL A 714 -5.95 -12.76 26.25
N ASP A 715 -4.84 -13.50 26.37
CA ASP A 715 -3.82 -13.26 27.38
C ASP A 715 -2.60 -12.55 26.79
N SER A 716 -2.05 -11.59 27.53
CA SER A 716 -0.81 -10.92 27.16
C SER A 716 0.41 -11.81 27.34
N SER A 717 1.55 -11.36 26.79
CA SER A 717 2.85 -11.80 27.27
C SER A 717 3.00 -11.52 28.77
N SER A 718 3.78 -12.35 29.46
CA SER A 718 4.03 -12.14 30.90
C SER A 718 4.90 -10.91 31.15
N PHE A 719 4.65 -10.18 32.23
CA PHE A 719 5.36 -8.96 32.61
C PHE A 719 5.72 -8.96 34.11
N CYS A 720 6.57 -8.00 34.52
CA CYS A 720 6.85 -7.70 35.93
C CYS A 720 7.10 -6.22 36.20
N ARG A 721 7.01 -5.83 37.48
CA ARG A 721 7.61 -4.59 37.97
C ARG A 721 9.03 -4.89 38.44
N LEU A 722 9.99 -4.18 37.88
CA LEU A 722 11.41 -4.32 38.15
C LEU A 722 11.81 -3.29 39.21
N ALA A 723 12.56 -3.71 40.23
CA ALA A 723 13.23 -2.80 41.15
C ALA A 723 14.36 -2.04 40.43
N HIS A 724 14.78 -0.90 41.01
CA HIS A 724 16.02 -0.23 40.62
C HIS A 724 17.22 -1.18 40.69
N ASP A 725 18.18 -1.06 39.77
CA ASP A 725 19.49 -1.71 39.97
C ASP A 725 20.18 -1.09 41.18
N ALA A 726 20.64 -1.92 42.12
CA ALA A 726 21.27 -1.42 43.32
C ALA A 726 22.62 -0.75 42.98
N PRO A 727 23.01 0.34 43.65
CA PRO A 727 24.31 0.95 43.43
C PRO A 727 25.42 -0.10 43.51
N GLN A 728 26.29 -0.15 42.50
CA GLN A 728 27.43 -1.06 42.53
C GLN A 728 28.36 -0.71 43.69
N PRO A 729 28.84 -1.69 44.47
CA PRO A 729 29.83 -1.43 45.50
C PRO A 729 31.13 -0.89 44.89
N ALA A 730 31.92 -0.16 45.68
CA ALA A 730 33.25 0.27 45.27
C ALA A 730 34.10 -0.94 44.81
N ILE A 731 34.89 -0.77 43.75
CA ILE A 731 35.77 -1.85 43.26
C ILE A 731 36.92 -2.01 44.26
N GLU A 732 36.94 -3.14 44.96
CA GLU A 732 37.98 -3.57 45.90
C GLU A 732 38.93 -4.60 45.26
N SER A 733 38.46 -5.35 44.26
CA SER A 733 39.29 -6.32 43.53
C SER A 733 38.84 -6.54 42.09
N ALA A 734 39.80 -6.77 41.20
CA ALA A 734 39.59 -7.19 39.82
C ALA A 734 40.50 -8.38 39.52
N LYS A 735 39.94 -9.53 39.09
CA LYS A 735 40.73 -10.72 38.74
C LYS A 735 40.08 -11.50 37.61
N ILE A 736 40.88 -12.21 36.83
CA ILE A 736 40.37 -13.25 35.92
C ILE A 736 40.51 -14.58 36.67
N ASN A 737 39.43 -15.33 36.80
CA ASN A 737 39.49 -16.66 37.45
C ASN A 737 40.09 -17.71 36.49
N GLU A 738 40.30 -18.93 37.00
CA GLU A 738 40.81 -20.07 36.24
C GLU A 738 39.92 -20.49 35.04
N PHE A 739 38.67 -20.04 35.00
CA PHE A 739 37.72 -20.28 33.90
C PHE A 739 37.75 -19.17 32.84
N GLY A 740 38.52 -18.11 33.05
CA GLY A 740 38.59 -16.95 32.16
C GLY A 740 37.52 -15.89 32.40
N ASP A 741 36.70 -16.02 33.45
CA ASP A 741 35.71 -14.99 33.81
C ASP A 741 36.43 -13.79 34.42
N PHE A 742 36.10 -12.59 33.92
CA PHE A 742 36.53 -11.36 34.56
C PHE A 742 35.62 -11.07 35.76
N LEU A 743 36.22 -10.99 36.95
CA LEU A 743 35.52 -10.80 38.21
C LEU A 743 35.84 -9.44 38.81
N ILE A 744 34.80 -8.70 39.21
CA ILE A 744 34.89 -7.51 40.05
C ILE A 744 34.30 -7.84 41.41
N ASN A 745 35.04 -7.58 42.49
CA ASN A 745 34.64 -7.89 43.86
C ASN A 745 34.22 -9.36 44.05
N GLY A 746 34.91 -10.27 43.35
CA GLY A 746 34.62 -11.71 43.39
C GLY A 746 33.35 -12.15 42.65
N LYS A 747 32.64 -11.25 41.95
CA LYS A 747 31.47 -11.57 41.13
C LYS A 747 31.79 -11.47 39.64
N PRO A 748 31.23 -12.36 38.79
CA PRO A 748 31.33 -12.22 37.34
C PRO A 748 30.90 -10.83 36.91
N TRP A 749 31.77 -10.16 36.17
CA TRP A 749 31.55 -8.81 35.68
C TRP A 749 31.73 -8.80 34.17
N MET A 750 30.74 -8.25 33.48
CA MET A 750 30.69 -8.23 32.03
C MET A 750 30.76 -6.78 31.52
N PRO A 751 31.78 -6.38 30.71
CA PRO A 751 31.94 -4.99 30.21
C PRO A 751 30.92 -4.54 29.15
N TRP A 752 29.86 -5.32 28.92
CA TRP A 752 28.87 -5.13 27.85
C TRP A 752 27.46 -4.86 28.41
N GLY A 753 27.38 -4.24 29.59
CA GLY A 753 26.13 -3.97 30.32
C GLY A 753 25.27 -2.85 29.73
N VAL A 754 24.77 -3.01 28.50
CA VAL A 754 23.53 -2.37 28.07
C VAL A 754 22.57 -3.49 27.73
N ALA A 755 21.42 -3.53 28.42
CA ALA A 755 20.42 -4.56 28.19
C ALA A 755 19.95 -4.54 26.73
N TYR A 756 20.17 -5.66 26.02
CA TYR A 756 19.40 -6.03 24.84
C TYR A 756 18.00 -6.42 25.32
N GLY A 757 17.18 -5.42 25.64
CA GLY A 757 15.79 -5.60 25.98
C GLY A 757 14.91 -5.44 24.75
N HIS A 758 14.09 -6.45 24.43
CA HIS A 758 12.85 -6.21 23.70
C HIS A 758 11.93 -5.37 24.60
N ASN A 759 12.07 -4.05 24.54
CA ASN A 759 11.13 -3.11 25.13
C ASN A 759 10.18 -2.66 24.02
N PRO A 760 8.88 -2.96 24.07
CA PRO A 760 7.90 -2.18 23.31
C PRO A 760 8.12 -0.70 23.65
N VAL A 761 8.48 0.10 22.65
CA VAL A 761 8.96 1.47 22.84
C VAL A 761 7.77 2.43 22.87
N TYR A 762 7.13 2.54 24.02
CA TYR A 762 6.26 3.69 24.32
C TYR A 762 6.99 4.52 25.38
N ASP A 763 7.77 5.50 24.96
CA ASP A 763 8.60 6.30 25.88
C ASP A 763 7.74 7.36 26.60
N GLY A 764 7.98 7.53 27.91
CA GLY A 764 7.44 8.61 28.75
C GLY A 764 6.37 8.23 29.80
N PRO A 765 6.28 8.97 30.93
CA PRO A 765 5.17 8.87 31.87
C PRO A 765 3.90 9.54 31.32
N ALA A 766 2.74 8.92 31.53
CA ALA A 766 1.44 9.55 31.33
C ALA A 766 1.19 10.60 32.43
N GLU A 767 1.68 11.82 32.24
CA GLU A 767 1.15 13.00 32.94
C GLU A 767 -0.21 13.38 32.33
N SER A 768 -1.10 13.99 33.13
CA SER A 768 -2.37 14.50 32.61
C SER A 768 -2.12 15.49 31.46
N GLY A 769 -2.54 15.13 30.24
CA GLY A 769 -2.40 15.99 29.06
C GLY A 769 -1.15 15.76 28.20
N LYS A 770 -0.28 14.80 28.53
CA LYS A 770 0.81 14.34 27.64
C LYS A 770 0.66 12.83 27.39
N TYR A 771 0.35 12.48 26.16
CA TYR A 771 0.12 11.09 25.73
C TYR A 771 1.44 10.34 25.54
N TYR A 772 1.43 9.02 25.71
CA TYR A 772 2.56 8.15 25.32
C TYR A 772 2.96 8.43 23.88
N ASP A 773 4.26 8.59 23.64
CA ASP A 773 4.76 8.74 22.28
C ASP A 773 4.71 7.39 21.54
N LEU A 774 3.56 7.11 20.93
CA LEU A 774 3.34 5.95 20.06
C LEU A 774 4.13 6.05 18.74
N SER A 775 4.83 7.16 18.46
CA SER A 775 5.65 7.36 17.25
C SER A 775 7.12 6.95 17.42
N ASN A 776 7.58 6.71 18.66
CA ASN A 776 9.00 6.51 18.97
C ASN A 776 9.50 5.07 18.76
N LEU A 777 8.95 4.37 17.78
CA LEU A 777 9.47 3.11 17.27
C LEU A 777 10.75 3.39 16.45
N LYS A 778 11.89 3.74 17.07
CA LYS A 778 13.14 3.89 16.31
C LYS A 778 13.48 2.58 15.56
N PRO A 779 13.95 2.64 14.29
CA PRO A 779 13.82 1.52 13.36
C PRO A 779 14.48 0.20 13.76
N TRP A 780 15.69 0.22 14.32
CA TRP A 780 16.47 -1.02 14.54
C TRP A 780 17.06 -1.19 15.95
N GLY A 781 16.33 -0.70 16.95
CA GLY A 781 16.65 -0.86 18.36
C GLY A 781 16.45 -2.28 18.91
N LEU A 782 16.46 -3.32 18.07
CA LEU A 782 16.67 -4.70 18.54
C LEU A 782 18.11 -4.82 19.12
N TYR A 783 19.01 -3.97 18.61
CA TYR A 783 20.35 -3.75 19.15
C TYR A 783 20.56 -2.29 19.60
N ASP A 784 20.21 -1.30 18.75
CA ASP A 784 20.78 0.04 18.88
C ASP A 784 19.81 1.10 19.45
N ARG A 785 19.77 1.16 20.78
CA ARG A 785 19.25 2.30 21.55
C ARG A 785 20.42 3.20 22.02
N TYR A 786 21.62 3.13 21.44
CA TYR A 786 22.74 3.99 21.86
C TYR A 786 22.55 5.48 21.53
N GLY A 787 21.50 5.84 20.79
CA GLY A 787 21.18 7.21 20.40
C GLY A 787 20.29 7.97 21.39
N GLY A 788 20.90 8.52 22.44
CA GLY A 788 20.30 9.59 23.26
C GLY A 788 19.79 9.15 24.64
N ASN A 789 18.51 8.77 24.72
CA ASN A 789 17.67 8.85 25.93
C ASN A 789 18.19 8.07 27.16
N LEU A 790 19.13 7.14 26.99
CA LEU A 790 19.42 6.10 27.99
C LEU A 790 20.61 6.38 28.90
N LYS A 791 21.19 7.57 28.80
CA LYS A 791 22.25 8.02 29.70
C LYS A 791 21.70 8.53 31.04
N SER A 792 20.39 8.73 31.15
CA SER A 792 19.81 9.22 32.40
C SER A 792 19.58 8.06 33.36
N ARG A 793 20.37 8.01 34.44
CA ARG A 793 20.12 7.14 35.60
C ARG A 793 18.72 7.37 36.17
N GLU A 794 18.18 8.59 36.10
CA GLU A 794 16.81 8.93 36.52
C GLU A 794 15.75 8.16 35.72
N LEU A 795 16.04 7.80 34.47
CA LEU A 795 15.10 7.12 33.58
C LEU A 795 15.33 5.62 33.46
N TRP A 796 16.52 5.07 33.72
CA TRP A 796 16.81 3.65 33.43
C TRP A 796 17.60 2.92 34.51
N ASP A 797 17.89 3.57 35.64
CA ASP A 797 18.72 3.03 36.74
C ASP A 797 20.10 2.51 36.29
N THR A 798 20.57 2.90 35.09
CA THR A 798 21.83 2.41 34.51
C THR A 798 22.98 2.77 35.43
N ASN A 799 23.57 1.75 36.06
CA ASN A 799 24.75 1.96 36.89
C ASN A 799 26.01 2.12 36.03
N CYS A 800 26.05 1.64 34.79
CA CYS A 800 27.25 1.68 33.96
C CYS A 800 26.93 2.04 32.50
N GLU A 801 27.74 2.90 31.88
CA GLU A 801 27.67 3.21 30.44
C GLU A 801 29.03 2.91 29.78
N ARG A 802 29.04 2.28 28.59
CA ARG A 802 30.26 2.10 27.78
C ARG A 802 30.53 3.32 26.91
N HIS A 803 31.77 3.79 26.89
CA HIS A 803 32.22 4.89 26.04
C HIS A 803 33.30 4.47 25.03
N VAL A 804 33.36 5.10 23.85
CA VAL A 804 34.33 4.77 22.79
C VAL A 804 35.00 6.05 22.29
N GLU A 805 36.34 6.13 22.37
CA GLU A 805 37.13 7.33 22.06
C GLU A 805 37.76 7.29 20.66
N ILE A 806 36.93 7.39 19.63
CA ILE A 806 37.37 7.41 18.23
C ILE A 806 36.89 8.71 17.56
N PRO A 807 37.76 9.54 16.94
CA PRO A 807 39.23 9.57 16.94
C PRO A 807 39.83 10.65 17.87
N LYS A 808 39.03 11.27 18.75
CA LYS A 808 39.46 12.37 19.64
C LYS A 808 39.15 12.04 21.10
N PHE A 809 40.14 12.24 21.97
CA PHE A 809 39.96 12.13 23.42
C PHE A 809 38.97 13.17 23.94
N TYR A 810 38.10 12.74 24.86
CA TYR A 810 37.25 13.63 25.63
C TYR A 810 38.08 14.39 26.66
N THR A 811 37.66 15.63 26.92
CA THR A 811 38.24 16.45 27.99
C THR A 811 37.81 15.92 29.36
N GLN A 812 38.61 16.19 30.39
CA GLN A 812 38.25 15.91 31.79
C GLN A 812 36.84 16.40 32.14
N VAL A 813 36.46 17.62 31.71
CA VAL A 813 35.13 18.19 31.98
C VAL A 813 34.00 17.34 31.39
N GLN A 814 34.19 16.80 30.18
CA GLN A 814 33.19 15.96 29.54
C GLN A 814 33.08 14.59 30.23
N LEU A 815 34.18 13.99 30.66
CA LEU A 815 34.19 12.73 31.41
C LEU A 815 33.61 12.91 32.83
N GLU A 816 33.89 14.02 33.49
CA GLU A 816 33.31 14.36 34.80
C GLU A 816 31.80 14.65 34.70
N ALA A 817 31.33 15.27 33.62
CA ALA A 817 29.91 15.52 33.42
C ALA A 817 29.11 14.22 33.29
N LEU A 818 29.66 13.22 32.58
CA LEU A 818 29.07 11.88 32.49
C LEU A 818 29.03 11.18 33.85
N TRP A 819 30.12 11.27 34.62
CA TRP A 819 30.20 10.70 35.97
C TRP A 819 29.20 11.37 36.94
N LYS A 820 29.10 12.71 36.92
CA LYS A 820 28.19 13.48 37.79
C LYS A 820 26.70 13.22 37.50
N GLN A 821 26.37 12.59 36.37
CA GLN A 821 25.02 12.12 36.05
C GLN A 821 24.70 10.72 36.64
N GLY A 822 25.59 10.19 37.50
CA GLY A 822 25.36 8.94 38.23
C GLY A 822 25.72 7.67 37.46
N LEU A 823 26.33 7.80 36.28
CA LEU A 823 26.83 6.70 35.47
C LEU A 823 28.28 6.36 35.86
N TYR A 824 28.58 5.09 36.14
CA TYR A 824 29.97 4.63 36.05
C TYR A 824 30.34 4.62 34.57
N THR A 825 31.22 5.53 34.14
CA THR A 825 31.82 5.44 32.80
C THR A 825 32.70 4.19 32.77
N SER A 826 32.22 3.13 32.12
CA SER A 826 33.09 2.05 31.70
C SER A 826 33.79 2.49 30.42
N THR A 827 35.11 2.54 30.51
CA THR A 827 36.03 2.30 29.41
C THR A 827 36.15 3.42 28.36
N ALA A 828 37.38 3.85 28.10
CA ALA A 828 37.77 4.43 26.82
C ALA A 828 38.16 3.27 25.88
N PHE A 829 37.32 2.93 24.90
CA PHE A 829 37.73 2.02 23.82
C PHE A 829 38.67 2.77 22.87
N MET A 830 39.85 2.19 22.62
CA MET A 830 40.82 2.81 21.71
C MET A 830 41.43 1.78 20.75
N PRO A 831 41.38 2.02 19.43
CA PRO A 831 42.11 1.22 18.47
C PRO A 831 43.63 1.45 18.66
N PRO A 832 44.49 0.43 18.44
CA PRO A 832 45.94 0.47 18.68
C PRO A 832 46.74 1.56 17.92
N LYS A 833 46.08 2.43 17.13
CA LYS A 833 46.68 3.47 16.29
C LYS A 833 46.54 4.90 16.84
N ALA A 834 45.80 5.13 17.93
CA ALA A 834 45.61 6.46 18.53
C ALA A 834 46.77 6.80 19.48
N LYS A 835 47.92 7.22 18.93
CA LYS A 835 49.17 7.40 19.70
C LYS A 835 49.92 8.65 19.23
N PRO A 836 50.60 9.41 20.11
CA PRO A 836 50.73 9.20 21.56
C PRO A 836 49.48 9.60 22.37
N TRP A 837 49.43 9.17 23.63
CA TRP A 837 48.43 9.57 24.61
C TRP A 837 48.68 11.00 25.13
N PRO A 838 47.65 11.85 25.35
CA PRO A 838 47.83 13.14 26.02
C PRO A 838 48.15 12.95 27.51
N ALA A 839 49.20 13.62 28.01
CA ALA A 839 49.63 13.54 29.41
C ALA A 839 48.52 13.92 30.41
N ASP A 840 47.73 14.95 30.08
CA ASP A 840 46.60 15.39 30.93
C ASP A 840 45.48 14.35 30.99
N HIS A 841 45.27 13.61 29.91
CA HIS A 841 44.28 12.54 29.86
C HIS A 841 44.72 11.35 30.72
N LEU A 842 45.99 10.93 30.63
CA LEU A 842 46.57 9.89 31.50
C LEU A 842 46.53 10.28 32.98
N LYS A 843 46.82 11.56 33.30
CA LYS A 843 46.73 12.09 34.66
C LYS A 843 45.32 12.02 35.22
N TYR A 844 44.31 12.31 34.41
CA TYR A 844 42.91 12.18 34.80
C TYR A 844 42.51 10.70 35.00
N LEU A 845 42.87 9.83 34.06
CA LEU A 845 42.58 8.39 34.14
C LEU A 845 43.16 7.74 35.41
N ARG A 846 44.31 8.21 35.90
CA ARG A 846 44.91 7.77 37.16
C ARG A 846 43.99 7.98 38.38
N THR A 847 43.33 9.14 38.45
CA THR A 847 42.55 9.54 39.63
C THR A 847 41.05 9.29 39.49
N ALA A 848 40.55 9.10 38.27
CA ALA A 848 39.12 8.91 38.04
C ALA A 848 38.64 7.53 38.53
N PRO A 849 37.43 7.38 39.10
CA PRO A 849 36.89 6.10 39.54
C PRO A 849 36.29 5.30 38.36
N MET A 850 37.14 4.91 37.41
CA MET A 850 36.75 4.20 36.17
C MET A 850 37.67 3.03 35.83
N VAL A 851 37.12 2.05 35.11
CA VAL A 851 37.86 0.93 34.48
C VAL A 851 38.23 1.32 33.05
N ALA A 852 39.43 0.91 32.60
CA ALA A 852 39.90 1.07 31.22
C ALA A 852 40.11 -0.30 30.55
N SER A 853 40.09 -0.35 29.23
CA SER A 853 40.29 -1.57 28.43
C SER A 853 40.79 -1.21 27.02
N VAL A 854 41.47 -2.14 26.35
CA VAL A 854 42.06 -1.95 25.01
C VAL A 854 41.60 -3.10 24.09
N SER A 855 41.22 -2.79 22.85
CA SER A 855 40.71 -3.76 21.87
C SER A 855 41.13 -3.37 20.45
N PRO A 856 41.40 -4.32 19.53
CA PRO A 856 41.96 -4.02 18.20
C PRO A 856 41.05 -3.20 17.26
N GLY A 857 39.75 -3.04 17.55
CA GLY A 857 38.82 -2.31 16.69
C GLY A 857 37.40 -2.19 17.25
N PRO A 858 36.42 -1.72 16.45
CA PRO A 858 35.02 -1.63 16.84
C PRO A 858 34.38 -3.03 16.84
N GLU A 859 34.09 -3.55 18.03
CA GLU A 859 33.54 -4.89 18.27
C GLU A 859 32.06 -5.06 17.87
N GLU A 860 31.46 -4.10 17.18
CA GLU A 860 30.05 -4.15 16.72
C GLU A 860 29.81 -5.15 15.57
N THR A 861 30.84 -5.87 15.13
CA THR A 861 30.70 -6.90 14.10
C THR A 861 30.31 -8.24 14.77
N PHE A 862 29.01 -8.40 15.04
CA PHE A 862 28.29 -9.64 15.39
C PHE A 862 29.14 -10.91 15.52
N ALA A 863 29.36 -11.37 16.77
CA ALA A 863 29.71 -12.74 17.17
C ALA A 863 30.95 -13.42 16.51
N TYR A 864 31.71 -12.73 15.66
CA TYR A 864 32.96 -13.23 15.10
C TYR A 864 34.14 -12.64 15.85
N PHE A 865 34.56 -13.31 16.92
CA PHE A 865 35.89 -13.10 17.48
C PHE A 865 36.92 -13.67 16.50
N THR A 866 37.45 -12.85 15.60
CA THR A 866 38.60 -13.26 14.78
C THR A 866 39.78 -13.49 15.73
N PRO A 867 40.48 -14.65 15.66
CA PRO A 867 41.69 -14.86 16.42
C PRO A 867 42.68 -13.72 16.15
N MET A 868 43.16 -13.07 17.20
CA MET A 868 44.22 -12.07 17.06
C MET A 868 45.53 -12.75 16.64
N THR A 869 46.24 -12.14 15.70
CA THR A 869 47.63 -12.52 15.44
C THR A 869 48.49 -12.23 16.67
N GLN A 870 49.58 -12.97 16.86
CA GLN A 870 50.52 -12.72 17.97
C GLN A 870 50.97 -11.26 18.03
N LYS A 871 51.23 -10.64 16.87
CA LYS A 871 51.59 -9.22 16.79
C LYS A 871 50.49 -8.30 17.36
N GLN A 872 49.23 -8.58 17.06
CA GLN A 872 48.11 -7.79 17.61
C GLN A 872 47.98 -7.98 19.12
N LEU A 873 48.22 -9.19 19.63
CA LEU A 873 48.27 -9.45 21.08
C LEU A 873 49.41 -8.69 21.75
N ASP A 874 50.59 -8.68 21.14
CA ASP A 874 51.76 -7.95 21.65
C ASP A 874 51.53 -6.43 21.63
N ASP A 875 50.92 -5.91 20.55
CA ASP A 875 50.56 -4.49 20.41
C ASP A 875 49.53 -4.07 21.49
N VAL A 876 48.52 -4.90 21.75
CA VAL A 876 47.53 -4.68 22.83
C VAL A 876 48.20 -4.76 24.21
N LYS A 877 49.09 -5.74 24.42
CA LYS A 877 49.83 -5.90 25.66
C LYS A 877 50.68 -4.67 25.97
N ALA A 878 51.39 -4.13 24.99
CA ALA A 878 52.20 -2.92 25.16
C ALA A 878 51.34 -1.71 25.59
N ASP A 879 50.13 -1.57 25.04
CA ASP A 879 49.21 -0.50 25.42
C ASP A 879 48.67 -0.67 26.84
N VAL A 880 48.32 -1.90 27.22
CA VAL A 880 47.89 -2.24 28.59
C VAL A 880 49.01 -1.96 29.59
N ASP A 881 50.25 -2.34 29.28
CA ASP A 881 51.39 -2.14 30.17
C ASP A 881 51.73 -0.63 30.30
N LEU A 882 51.63 0.15 29.21
CA LEU A 882 51.77 1.62 29.25
C LEU A 882 50.70 2.27 30.14
N LEU A 883 49.43 1.86 29.98
CA LEU A 883 48.32 2.36 30.79
C LEU A 883 48.49 2.01 32.27
N ARG A 884 48.89 0.77 32.57
CA ARG A 884 49.23 0.33 33.93
C ARG A 884 50.32 1.19 34.54
N GLN A 885 51.39 1.43 33.80
CA GLN A 885 52.50 2.25 34.28
C GLN A 885 52.08 3.70 34.54
N ALA A 886 51.29 4.29 33.64
CA ALA A 886 50.88 5.69 33.73
C ALA A 886 49.80 5.93 34.80
N THR A 887 48.86 4.99 34.96
CA THR A 887 47.66 5.16 35.79
C THR A 887 47.69 4.37 37.10
N GLY A 888 48.50 3.31 37.20
CA GLY A 888 48.49 2.39 38.35
C GLY A 888 47.26 1.49 38.43
N LYS A 889 46.46 1.41 37.36
CA LYS A 889 45.25 0.56 37.25
C LYS A 889 45.48 -0.68 36.42
#